data_AF-A0A937QXR7-F1
#
_entry.id   AF-A0A937QXR7-F1
#
_cell.length_a   1.000
_cell.length_b   1.000
_cell.length_c   1.000
_cell.angle_alpha   90.00
_cell.angle_beta   90.00
_cell.angle_gamma   90.00
#
_symmetry.space_group_name_H-M   'P 1'
#
loop_
_entity.id
_entity.type
_entity.pdbx_description
1 polymer ?
#
loop_
_entity_poly.entity_id
_entity_poly.type
_entity_poly.pdbx_seq_one_letter_code
_entity_poly.pdbx_strand_id
1 'polypeptide(L)'
;MGELRLPGLATGIDTSTLIEQLMAINSRRLATYQVKKLGYEKETTAFGELRTKVSNLNSTVTAISNASTLEAYKASTSDSDVLGVGASEDAAEGSHSILIDQMATTETWIQDTSAFDYKTDYVGGGTFIYSYNHIERQITAVADETTLEDLAGLINNDEDNPGVTASLLYQGDKYHLMLSGQRTGEDNLISINASSTEVWKANSALTLASDSSVNASLTTKITELSQFGSNALEGGEVIEITGQDRYAHDIALSELSITSNTTVAHLLDKIEEAFDGNVKATFENGEIIVTDTTSGTSLFEIALTYNAKGSAAALTLPIPWMEEDAVGAATPESLTSLTSTSFINTQTAQNSQIKVDGYPSAAAVAEVQTMSLTQGDPDGGHYHLTYNGYTTGEISYDAVAATIQTAIDALANVSSGDITVTAENTHLDDGYIRFTFSDTLGDVPMILVDDSALTGTGTPTIGVAETTQGSAAWISNNSNIVTDAMTGITLILQDVNKTDDLSQPIPVVITLTRDISGVTGKVQSMVASYNSLITFLKEKTEYNVETKKMGLLSRSTTIPFLKTQLNDPFVGTATGFNDDDLYIEARQIGITIEGDQTLKLDTTVLEDALNTNQGFTAVIELIGAMATGSTSGGGTMSFYSASSKYTTAGTFDVEVTISDPGSGNVIESARIRQTGGTWHDAEINGNIITGDSTFEDSGFGPLYPENGLQLSVDLTAVGTFTDTVRVKKGFAGELEDMLDDMLRTDGRLDVSQDINTNNIERIEVTIANEEIRLERMQDRLIAQFARLEKTLTLLNQQMAAVNTISQMTFG
;
A
#
# COMPACT_ATOMS: atom_id res chain seq x y z
N MET A 1 41.21 8.32 59.41
CA MET A 1 41.98 7.61 60.46
C MET A 1 40.99 6.83 61.30
N GLY A 2 41.05 5.50 61.31
CA GLY A 2 40.16 4.67 62.13
C GLY A 2 40.61 4.72 63.57
N GLU A 3 39.80 5.33 64.44
CA GLU A 3 39.98 5.27 65.89
C GLU A 3 39.60 3.85 66.36
N LEU A 4 40.55 3.11 66.92
CA LEU A 4 40.29 1.81 67.54
C LEU A 4 39.51 2.06 68.84
N ARG A 5 38.18 1.93 68.78
CA ARG A 5 37.29 2.08 69.94
C ARG A 5 37.00 0.68 70.48
N LEU A 6 37.40 0.43 71.72
CA LEU A 6 37.15 -0.83 72.45
C LEU A 6 36.06 -0.55 73.50
N PRO A 7 34.77 -0.76 73.19
CA PRO A 7 33.67 -0.42 74.08
C PRO A 7 33.68 -1.29 75.33
N GLY A 8 33.44 -0.71 76.51
CA GLY A 8 33.17 -1.47 77.73
C GLY A 8 34.40 -1.92 78.52
N LEU A 9 35.62 -1.54 78.12
CA LEU A 9 36.86 -1.90 78.83
C LEU A 9 36.91 -1.42 80.29
N ALA A 10 36.28 -0.28 80.60
CA ALA A 10 36.34 0.33 81.94
C ALA A 10 35.15 0.00 82.86
N THR A 11 34.04 -0.52 82.31
CA THR A 11 32.77 -0.67 83.03
C THR A 11 32.17 -2.07 82.97
N GLY A 12 32.61 -2.92 82.03
CA GLY A 12 32.02 -4.24 81.80
C GLY A 12 30.65 -4.22 81.11
N ILE A 13 30.17 -3.04 80.69
CA ILE A 13 28.88 -2.87 80.00
C ILE A 13 29.12 -2.88 78.49
N ASP A 14 28.44 -3.79 77.78
CA ASP A 14 28.42 -3.81 76.31
C ASP A 14 27.50 -2.71 75.76
N THR A 15 28.08 -1.53 75.66
CA THR A 15 27.39 -0.35 75.13
C THR A 15 27.06 -0.47 73.65
N SER A 16 27.78 -1.30 72.88
CA SER A 16 27.46 -1.56 71.47
C SER A 16 26.11 -2.25 71.35
N THR A 17 25.94 -3.35 72.08
CA THR A 17 24.68 -4.11 72.11
C THR A 17 23.50 -3.26 72.60
N LEU A 18 23.71 -2.38 73.57
CA LEU A 18 22.64 -1.49 74.06
C LEU A 18 22.24 -0.42 73.03
N ILE A 19 23.21 0.17 72.33
CA ILE A 19 22.94 1.12 71.23
C ILE A 19 22.16 0.42 70.13
N GLU A 20 22.54 -0.80 69.73
CA GLU A 20 21.81 -1.60 68.74
C GLU A 20 20.36 -1.87 69.15
N GLN A 21 20.12 -2.27 70.40
CA GLN A 21 18.75 -2.49 70.92
C GLN A 21 17.91 -1.21 70.91
N LEU A 22 18.49 -0.07 71.30
CA LEU A 22 17.81 1.23 71.26
C LEU A 22 17.52 1.66 69.81
N MET A 23 18.46 1.42 68.89
CA MET A 23 18.28 1.70 67.47
C MET A 23 17.18 0.81 66.87
N ALA A 24 17.10 -0.47 67.23
CA ALA A 24 16.06 -1.39 66.78
C ALA A 24 14.64 -0.98 67.21
N ILE A 25 14.50 -0.39 68.40
CA ILE A 25 13.20 0.19 68.84
C ILE A 25 12.88 1.44 68.01
N ASN A 26 13.87 2.31 67.82
CA ASN A 26 13.69 3.56 67.08
C ASN A 26 13.42 3.34 65.58
N SER A 27 13.90 2.26 64.97
CA SER A 27 13.71 1.93 63.55
C SER A 27 12.35 1.31 63.20
N ARG A 28 11.50 0.99 64.19
CA ARG A 28 10.13 0.45 63.95
C ARG A 28 9.28 1.35 63.07
N ARG A 29 9.45 2.67 63.21
CA ARG A 29 8.72 3.67 62.42
C ARG A 29 9.15 3.62 60.95
N LEU A 30 10.45 3.52 60.70
CA LEU A 30 11.00 3.31 59.36
C LEU A 30 10.45 2.01 58.74
N ALA A 31 10.48 0.90 59.47
CA ALA A 31 9.92 -0.36 59.02
C ALA A 31 8.43 -0.26 58.65
N THR A 32 7.66 0.54 59.39
CA THR A 32 6.24 0.79 59.08
C THR A 32 6.07 1.54 57.76
N TYR A 33 6.89 2.55 57.47
CA TYR A 33 6.84 3.27 56.20
C TYR A 33 7.31 2.41 55.03
N GLN A 34 8.35 1.59 55.21
CA GLN A 34 8.81 0.63 54.20
C GLN A 34 7.71 -0.40 53.85
N VAL A 35 7.00 -0.92 54.84
CA VAL A 35 5.86 -1.83 54.59
C VAL A 35 4.72 -1.13 53.85
N LYS A 36 4.42 0.14 54.16
CA LYS A 36 3.42 0.92 53.42
C LYS A 36 3.83 1.15 51.97
N LYS A 37 5.09 1.51 51.73
CA LYS A 37 5.66 1.67 50.38
C LYS A 37 5.48 0.39 49.56
N LEU A 38 5.90 -0.76 50.12
CA LEU A 38 5.73 -2.07 49.50
C LEU A 38 4.26 -2.41 49.21
N GLY A 39 3.33 -1.91 50.02
CA GLY A 39 1.90 -2.03 49.76
C GLY A 39 1.49 -1.31 48.48
N TYR A 40 1.82 -0.02 48.36
CA TYR A 40 1.50 0.77 47.16
C TYR A 40 2.24 0.29 45.91
N GLU A 41 3.49 -0.17 46.03
CA GLU A 41 4.23 -0.77 44.91
C GLU A 41 3.48 -2.00 44.36
N LYS A 42 3.02 -2.89 45.25
CA LYS A 42 2.23 -4.06 44.85
C LYS A 42 0.89 -3.67 44.22
N GLU A 43 0.20 -2.68 44.77
CA GLU A 43 -1.06 -2.17 44.19
C GLU A 43 -0.83 -1.61 42.78
N THR A 44 0.27 -0.86 42.59
CA THR A 44 0.66 -0.30 41.29
C THR A 44 0.92 -1.40 40.25
N THR A 45 1.66 -2.46 40.65
CA THR A 45 1.85 -3.66 39.81
C THR A 45 0.51 -4.32 39.46
N ALA A 46 -0.39 -4.49 40.43
CA ALA A 46 -1.69 -5.10 40.18
C ALA A 46 -2.59 -4.25 39.26
N PHE A 47 -2.50 -2.91 39.31
CA PHE A 47 -3.15 -2.04 38.33
C PHE A 47 -2.53 -2.14 36.94
N GLY A 48 -1.21 -2.35 36.84
CA GLY A 48 -0.55 -2.64 35.56
C GLY A 48 -1.04 -3.95 34.94
N GLU A 49 -1.14 -5.02 35.74
CA GLU A 49 -1.73 -6.29 35.33
C GLU A 49 -3.21 -6.14 34.91
N LEU A 50 -3.98 -5.32 35.65
CA LEU A 50 -5.35 -4.99 35.30
C LEU A 50 -5.42 -4.28 33.94
N ARG A 51 -4.58 -3.26 33.72
CA ARG A 51 -4.52 -2.52 32.45
C ARG A 51 -4.21 -3.46 31.28
N THR A 52 -3.27 -4.39 31.44
CA THR A 52 -2.99 -5.42 30.42
C THR A 52 -4.21 -6.30 30.17
N LYS A 53 -4.93 -6.74 31.21
CA LYS A 53 -6.15 -7.56 31.04
C LYS A 53 -7.30 -6.81 30.36
N VAL A 54 -7.50 -5.54 30.72
CA VAL A 54 -8.49 -4.64 30.09
C VAL A 54 -8.10 -4.38 28.63
N SER A 55 -6.83 -4.12 28.34
CA SER A 55 -6.31 -3.96 26.97
C SER A 55 -6.50 -5.23 26.13
N ASN A 56 -6.25 -6.40 26.70
CA ASN A 56 -6.46 -7.67 25.99
C ASN A 56 -7.94 -7.91 25.68
N LEU A 57 -8.85 -7.58 26.61
CA LEU A 57 -10.28 -7.62 26.34
C LEU A 57 -10.66 -6.58 25.28
N ASN A 58 -10.09 -5.38 25.33
CA ASN A 58 -10.36 -4.35 24.32
C ASN A 58 -10.00 -4.87 22.92
N SER A 59 -8.81 -5.44 22.75
CA SER A 59 -8.37 -5.99 21.46
C SER A 59 -9.27 -7.12 20.93
N THR A 60 -9.79 -8.00 21.80
CA THR A 60 -10.71 -9.07 21.37
C THR A 60 -12.11 -8.56 21.07
N VAL A 61 -12.54 -7.48 21.74
CA VAL A 61 -13.82 -6.80 21.50
C VAL A 61 -13.77 -5.99 20.20
N THR A 62 -12.71 -5.21 19.96
CA THR A 62 -12.49 -4.49 18.69
C THR A 62 -12.53 -5.42 17.48
N ALA A 63 -12.04 -6.66 17.62
CA ALA A 63 -12.07 -7.66 16.55
C ALA A 63 -13.49 -8.13 16.15
N ILE A 64 -14.50 -7.79 16.95
CA ILE A 64 -15.92 -8.12 16.71
C ILE A 64 -16.84 -6.90 16.78
N SER A 65 -16.32 -5.70 17.01
CA SER A 65 -17.15 -4.50 17.17
C SER A 65 -17.65 -3.93 15.85
N ASN A 66 -17.11 -4.40 14.71
CA ASN A 66 -17.55 -4.04 13.37
C ASN A 66 -18.17 -5.23 12.63
N ALA A 67 -19.47 -5.14 12.34
CA ALA A 67 -20.24 -6.15 11.62
C ALA A 67 -19.64 -6.49 10.24
N SER A 68 -19.09 -5.53 9.49
CA SER A 68 -18.52 -5.81 8.16
C SER A 68 -17.33 -6.77 8.27
N THR A 69 -16.49 -6.60 9.29
CA THR A 69 -15.34 -7.50 9.56
C THR A 69 -15.75 -8.89 10.05
N LEU A 70 -17.03 -9.07 10.41
CA LEU A 70 -17.62 -10.36 10.75
C LEU A 70 -18.32 -11.01 9.56
N GLU A 71 -18.63 -10.24 8.51
CA GLU A 71 -19.13 -10.74 7.23
C GLU A 71 -17.98 -11.30 6.39
N ALA A 72 -17.38 -12.38 6.90
CA ALA A 72 -16.30 -13.10 6.24
C ALA A 72 -16.86 -14.33 5.50
N TYR A 73 -16.33 -14.57 4.32
CA TYR A 73 -16.59 -15.78 3.54
C TYR A 73 -15.39 -16.71 3.55
N LYS A 74 -15.69 -18.00 3.55
CA LYS A 74 -14.72 -19.07 3.35
C LYS A 74 -14.97 -19.67 1.96
N ALA A 75 -13.90 -19.90 1.23
CA ALA A 75 -13.94 -20.71 0.03
C ALA A 75 -13.29 -22.09 0.29
N SER A 76 -13.79 -23.10 -0.41
CA SER A 76 -13.25 -24.44 -0.44
C SER A 76 -13.19 -24.92 -1.88
N THR A 77 -12.24 -25.81 -2.17
CA THR A 77 -12.01 -26.38 -3.51
C THR A 77 -12.20 -27.89 -3.46
N SER A 78 -12.74 -28.48 -4.52
CA SER A 78 -12.86 -29.93 -4.64
C SER A 78 -11.52 -30.62 -4.95
N ASP A 79 -10.51 -29.86 -5.44
CA ASP A 79 -9.17 -30.35 -5.76
C ASP A 79 -8.12 -29.26 -5.51
N SER A 80 -7.48 -29.31 -4.33
CA SER A 80 -6.48 -28.32 -3.92
C SER A 80 -5.13 -28.46 -4.63
N ASP A 81 -4.88 -29.58 -5.31
CA ASP A 81 -3.66 -29.77 -6.10
C ASP A 81 -3.73 -29.00 -7.43
N VAL A 82 -4.95 -28.77 -7.93
CA VAL A 82 -5.23 -28.09 -9.20
C VAL A 82 -5.54 -26.60 -8.97
N LEU A 83 -6.36 -26.27 -7.96
CA LEU A 83 -6.85 -24.92 -7.74
C LEU A 83 -6.95 -24.59 -6.24
N GLY A 84 -6.22 -23.56 -5.82
CA GLY A 84 -6.44 -22.86 -4.55
C GLY A 84 -7.50 -21.76 -4.73
N VAL A 85 -8.24 -21.45 -3.67
CA VAL A 85 -9.29 -20.43 -3.72
C VAL A 85 -9.30 -19.59 -2.44
N GLY A 86 -9.41 -18.27 -2.60
CA GLY A 86 -9.64 -17.30 -1.56
C GLY A 86 -10.98 -16.60 -1.74
N ALA A 87 -11.58 -16.16 -0.64
CA ALA A 87 -12.76 -15.30 -0.63
C ALA A 87 -12.52 -14.09 0.27
N SER A 88 -13.03 -12.94 -0.16
CA SER A 88 -13.05 -11.69 0.60
C SER A 88 -14.46 -11.41 1.16
N GLU A 89 -14.65 -10.27 1.82
CA GLU A 89 -15.96 -9.82 2.31
C GLU A 89 -16.95 -9.48 1.18
N ASP A 90 -16.48 -9.21 -0.03
CA ASP A 90 -17.32 -8.94 -1.22
C ASP A 90 -17.80 -10.22 -1.92
N ALA A 91 -17.39 -11.40 -1.43
CA ALA A 91 -17.77 -12.67 -2.03
C ALA A 91 -19.23 -13.01 -1.76
N ALA A 92 -19.83 -13.83 -2.63
CA ALA A 92 -21.19 -14.35 -2.44
C ALA A 92 -21.17 -15.85 -2.14
N GLU A 93 -22.14 -16.33 -1.34
CA GLU A 93 -22.33 -17.76 -1.16
C GLU A 93 -22.75 -18.43 -2.47
N GLY A 94 -22.20 -19.60 -2.74
CA GLY A 94 -22.47 -20.32 -3.97
C GLY A 94 -21.42 -21.38 -4.28
N SER A 95 -21.64 -22.10 -5.37
CA SER A 95 -20.66 -23.00 -5.93
C SER A 95 -20.42 -22.66 -7.39
N HIS A 96 -19.16 -22.69 -7.80
CA HIS A 96 -18.75 -22.44 -9.18
C HIS A 96 -17.87 -23.58 -9.68
N SER A 97 -18.03 -23.94 -10.94
CA SER A 97 -17.21 -24.92 -11.64
C SER A 97 -16.11 -24.22 -12.42
N ILE A 98 -14.87 -24.61 -12.16
CA ILE A 98 -13.68 -24.00 -12.75
C ILE A 98 -12.97 -25.02 -13.63
N LEU A 99 -12.75 -24.63 -14.87
CA LEU A 99 -11.87 -25.32 -15.80
C LEU A 99 -10.64 -24.45 -16.04
N ILE A 100 -9.49 -25.08 -16.13
CA ILE A 100 -8.14 -24.55 -16.31
C ILE A 100 -7.54 -25.43 -17.41
N ASP A 101 -7.37 -24.84 -18.58
CA ASP A 101 -6.84 -25.54 -19.76
C ASP A 101 -5.33 -25.36 -19.86
N GLN A 102 -4.85 -24.20 -19.42
CA GLN A 102 -3.47 -23.77 -19.57
C GLN A 102 -3.03 -22.92 -18.38
N MET A 103 -1.77 -23.10 -17.99
CA MET A 103 -1.09 -22.28 -16.99
C MET A 103 -0.36 -21.11 -17.64
N ALA A 104 -0.31 -19.98 -16.95
CA ALA A 104 0.57 -18.89 -17.34
C ALA A 104 2.03 -19.28 -17.09
N THR A 105 2.90 -19.04 -18.06
CA THR A 105 4.34 -19.35 -17.99
C THR A 105 5.18 -18.10 -18.22
N THR A 106 6.42 -18.13 -17.77
CA THR A 106 7.43 -17.09 -17.99
C THR A 106 8.19 -17.32 -19.30
N GLU A 107 8.80 -16.28 -19.85
CA GLU A 107 9.68 -16.42 -21.01
C GLU A 107 11.08 -16.90 -20.58
N THR A 108 11.70 -17.83 -21.31
CA THR A 108 13.11 -18.21 -21.13
C THR A 108 13.84 -18.45 -22.45
N TRP A 109 14.92 -17.70 -22.63
CA TRP A 109 15.85 -17.82 -23.75
C TRP A 109 17.20 -18.34 -23.28
N ILE A 110 17.78 -19.27 -24.03
CA ILE A 110 19.11 -19.83 -23.76
C ILE A 110 19.97 -19.65 -25.00
N GLN A 111 21.19 -19.15 -24.83
CA GLN A 111 22.19 -19.12 -25.90
C GLN A 111 22.46 -20.56 -26.36
N ASP A 112 22.13 -20.93 -27.60
CA ASP A 112 22.30 -22.28 -28.13
C ASP A 112 23.77 -22.54 -28.52
N THR A 113 24.37 -21.60 -29.27
CA THR A 113 25.74 -21.71 -29.79
C THR A 113 26.74 -20.93 -28.95
N SER A 114 27.04 -21.44 -27.75
CA SER A 114 28.06 -20.82 -26.89
C SER A 114 29.49 -21.18 -27.31
N ALA A 115 30.35 -20.17 -27.33
CA ALA A 115 31.80 -20.33 -27.50
C ALA A 115 32.58 -20.39 -26.17
N PHE A 116 31.94 -20.08 -25.04
CA PHE A 116 32.61 -19.84 -23.75
C PHE A 116 32.92 -21.15 -23.00
N ASP A 117 34.20 -21.46 -22.81
CA ASP A 117 34.68 -22.60 -22.02
C ASP A 117 34.64 -22.30 -20.52
N TYR A 118 34.75 -21.03 -20.14
CA TYR A 118 34.73 -20.55 -18.76
C TYR A 118 33.78 -19.37 -18.61
N LYS A 119 33.17 -19.24 -17.42
CA LYS A 119 32.37 -18.05 -17.05
C LYS A 119 33.17 -16.73 -17.08
N THR A 120 34.50 -16.82 -16.99
CA THR A 120 35.42 -15.69 -17.07
C THR A 120 35.93 -15.40 -18.48
N ASP A 121 35.43 -16.12 -19.49
CA ASP A 121 35.76 -15.79 -20.88
C ASP A 121 35.14 -14.45 -21.24
N TYR A 122 35.90 -13.61 -21.95
CA TYR A 122 35.44 -12.29 -22.36
C TYR A 122 34.37 -12.42 -23.44
N VAL A 123 33.29 -11.64 -23.32
CA VAL A 123 32.18 -11.65 -24.28
C VAL A 123 32.48 -10.84 -25.54
N GLY A 124 33.54 -10.03 -25.53
CA GLY A 124 33.85 -9.01 -26.54
C GLY A 124 33.38 -7.62 -26.10
N GLY A 125 33.71 -6.59 -26.88
CA GLY A 125 33.19 -5.24 -26.67
C GLY A 125 31.97 -5.00 -27.55
N GLY A 126 30.94 -4.31 -27.06
CA GLY A 126 29.71 -4.05 -27.80
C GLY A 126 28.51 -3.81 -26.90
N THR A 127 27.33 -3.65 -27.52
CA THR A 127 26.06 -3.46 -26.79
C THR A 127 25.20 -4.71 -26.91
N PHE A 128 24.77 -5.26 -25.77
CA PHE A 128 23.75 -6.30 -25.68
C PHE A 128 22.38 -5.64 -25.48
N ILE A 129 21.44 -5.86 -26.39
CA ILE A 129 20.12 -5.23 -26.36
C ILE A 129 19.06 -6.31 -26.16
N TYR A 130 18.21 -6.11 -25.16
CA TYR A 130 17.07 -6.97 -24.93
C TYR A 130 15.86 -6.12 -24.55
N SER A 131 14.66 -6.60 -24.82
CA SER A 131 13.43 -6.01 -24.31
C SER A 131 12.66 -7.01 -23.47
N TYR A 132 11.90 -6.51 -22.50
CA TYR A 132 10.96 -7.30 -21.73
C TYR A 132 9.75 -6.46 -21.35
N ASN A 133 8.55 -7.01 -21.52
CA ASN A 133 7.30 -6.25 -21.35
C ASN A 133 7.31 -4.94 -22.15
N HIS A 134 7.76 -5.02 -23.41
CA HIS A 134 7.92 -3.90 -24.35
C HIS A 134 8.91 -2.78 -23.92
N ILE A 135 9.69 -2.99 -22.85
CA ILE A 135 10.72 -2.05 -22.41
C ILE A 135 12.08 -2.55 -22.91
N GLU A 136 12.73 -1.80 -23.79
CA GLU A 136 14.08 -2.08 -24.30
C GLU A 136 15.16 -1.62 -23.30
N ARG A 137 16.21 -2.44 -23.15
CA ARG A 137 17.40 -2.20 -22.34
C ARG A 137 18.66 -2.41 -23.16
N GLN A 138 19.67 -1.62 -22.85
CA GLN A 138 20.98 -1.66 -23.51
C GLN A 138 22.07 -1.86 -22.47
N ILE A 139 22.82 -2.96 -22.57
CA ILE A 139 23.92 -3.30 -21.68
C ILE A 139 25.22 -3.18 -22.45
N THR A 140 26.12 -2.31 -22.00
CA THR A 140 27.41 -2.11 -22.65
C THR A 140 28.46 -3.06 -22.07
N ALA A 141 29.09 -3.85 -22.93
CA ALA A 141 30.26 -4.68 -22.62
C ALA A 141 31.53 -4.04 -23.19
N VAL A 142 32.63 -4.14 -22.44
CA VAL A 142 33.94 -3.61 -22.82
C VAL A 142 34.85 -4.76 -23.24
N ALA A 143 35.47 -4.62 -24.42
CA ALA A 143 36.39 -5.61 -24.97
C ALA A 143 37.54 -5.91 -23.99
N ASP A 144 37.92 -7.18 -23.88
CA ASP A 144 38.96 -7.68 -22.98
C ASP A 144 38.76 -7.38 -21.47
N GLU A 145 37.59 -6.87 -21.07
CA GLU A 145 37.27 -6.54 -19.67
C GLU A 145 36.01 -7.26 -19.20
N THR A 146 34.91 -7.21 -19.97
CA THR A 146 33.64 -7.81 -19.57
C THR A 146 33.63 -9.31 -19.82
N THR A 147 33.57 -10.11 -18.75
CA THR A 147 33.40 -11.57 -18.84
C THR A 147 31.94 -11.97 -18.99
N LEU A 148 31.66 -13.24 -19.32
CA LEU A 148 30.30 -13.77 -19.37
C LEU A 148 29.57 -13.66 -18.01
N GLU A 149 30.27 -13.88 -16.91
CA GLU A 149 29.76 -13.66 -15.56
C GLU A 149 29.47 -12.18 -15.29
N ASP A 150 30.35 -11.27 -15.75
CA ASP A 150 30.13 -9.83 -15.63
C ASP A 150 28.92 -9.38 -16.45
N LEU A 151 28.72 -9.90 -17.66
CA LEU A 151 27.56 -9.56 -18.49
C LEU A 151 26.24 -9.97 -17.82
N ALA A 152 26.17 -11.18 -17.25
CA ALA A 152 25.01 -11.60 -16.46
C ALA A 152 24.82 -10.70 -15.22
N GLY A 153 25.92 -10.30 -14.58
CA GLY A 153 25.91 -9.33 -13.49
C GLY A 153 25.39 -7.95 -13.91
N LEU A 154 25.81 -7.44 -15.07
CA LEU A 154 25.40 -6.14 -15.60
C LEU A 154 23.90 -6.13 -15.92
N ILE A 155 23.36 -7.18 -16.51
CA ILE A 155 21.91 -7.32 -16.73
C ILE A 155 21.18 -7.31 -15.39
N ASN A 156 21.56 -8.18 -14.45
CA ASN A 156 20.86 -8.33 -13.17
C ASN A 156 20.95 -7.09 -12.25
N ASN A 157 21.99 -6.27 -12.40
CA ASN A 157 22.21 -5.08 -11.59
C ASN A 157 21.94 -3.77 -12.35
N ASP A 158 21.37 -3.83 -13.56
CA ASP A 158 20.86 -2.65 -14.26
C ASP A 158 19.71 -2.03 -13.43
N GLU A 159 19.83 -0.74 -13.11
CA GLU A 159 18.87 -0.03 -12.24
C GLU A 159 17.47 0.01 -12.84
N ASP A 160 17.35 0.03 -14.17
CA ASP A 160 16.05 -0.03 -14.85
C ASP A 160 15.75 -1.41 -15.46
N ASN A 161 16.34 -2.49 -14.93
CA ASN A 161 16.02 -3.83 -15.39
C ASN A 161 14.49 -4.09 -15.25
N PRO A 162 13.77 -4.34 -16.35
CA PRO A 162 12.30 -4.47 -16.35
C PRO A 162 11.78 -5.79 -15.73
N GLY A 163 12.66 -6.66 -15.22
CA GLY A 163 12.31 -7.94 -14.61
C GLY A 163 12.90 -9.17 -15.31
N VAL A 164 14.02 -9.02 -16.01
CA VAL A 164 14.77 -10.13 -16.63
C VAL A 164 15.89 -10.57 -15.70
N THR A 165 15.98 -11.87 -15.44
CA THR A 165 17.07 -12.49 -14.70
C THR A 165 18.03 -13.16 -15.68
N ALA A 166 19.29 -12.73 -15.67
CA ALA A 166 20.37 -13.38 -16.41
C ALA A 166 21.08 -14.42 -15.52
N SER A 167 21.37 -15.59 -16.07
CA SER A 167 22.07 -16.67 -15.39
C SER A 167 22.96 -17.44 -16.36
N LEU A 168 23.87 -18.27 -15.84
CA LEU A 168 24.76 -19.08 -16.65
C LEU A 168 24.39 -20.56 -16.53
N LEU A 169 24.18 -21.23 -17.66
CA LEU A 169 23.95 -22.66 -17.77
C LEU A 169 25.21 -23.36 -18.26
N TYR A 170 25.68 -24.41 -17.56
CA TYR A 170 26.81 -25.23 -18.01
C TYR A 170 26.33 -26.50 -18.73
N GLN A 171 26.65 -26.64 -20.01
CA GLN A 171 26.24 -27.76 -20.85
C GLN A 171 27.32 -28.03 -21.91
N GLY A 172 27.64 -29.30 -22.18
CA GLY A 172 28.55 -29.66 -23.28
C GLY A 172 29.97 -29.07 -23.19
N ASP A 173 30.49 -28.90 -21.96
CA ASP A 173 31.76 -28.22 -21.67
C ASP A 173 31.80 -26.71 -22.02
N LYS A 174 30.63 -26.09 -22.18
CA LYS A 174 30.45 -24.67 -22.44
C LYS A 174 29.52 -24.00 -21.42
N TYR A 175 29.67 -22.69 -21.25
CA TYR A 175 28.78 -21.83 -20.46
C TYR A 175 27.88 -21.02 -21.38
N HIS A 176 26.57 -21.10 -21.18
CA HIS A 176 25.55 -20.45 -22.00
C HIS A 176 24.86 -19.35 -21.19
N LEU A 177 24.67 -18.17 -21.79
CA LEU A 177 23.83 -17.13 -21.18
C LEU A 177 22.35 -17.56 -21.26
N MET A 178 21.66 -17.52 -20.13
CA MET A 178 20.24 -17.80 -20.01
C MET A 178 19.53 -16.57 -19.47
N LEU A 179 18.49 -16.12 -20.16
CA LEU A 179 17.64 -15.00 -19.79
C LEU A 179 16.25 -15.53 -19.46
N SER A 180 15.74 -15.22 -18.27
CA SER A 180 14.40 -15.61 -17.82
C SER A 180 13.61 -14.42 -17.33
N GLY A 181 12.35 -14.29 -17.75
CA GLY A 181 11.42 -13.28 -17.24
C GLY A 181 10.91 -13.64 -15.85
N GLN A 182 10.67 -12.65 -14.99
CA GLN A 182 10.15 -12.87 -13.63
C GLN A 182 8.62 -12.96 -13.55
N ARG A 183 7.92 -12.49 -14.59
CA ARG A 183 6.46 -12.47 -14.69
C ARG A 183 6.00 -13.38 -15.82
N THR A 184 4.88 -14.05 -15.58
CA THR A 184 4.21 -14.91 -16.57
C THR A 184 3.35 -14.09 -17.53
N GLY A 185 2.83 -14.70 -18.58
CA GLY A 185 1.85 -14.08 -19.48
C GLY A 185 2.44 -13.49 -20.75
N GLU A 186 1.65 -13.42 -21.80
CA GLU A 186 2.06 -13.08 -23.17
C GLU A 186 2.56 -11.63 -23.30
N ASP A 187 2.17 -10.74 -22.38
CA ASP A 187 2.72 -9.38 -22.34
C ASP A 187 4.21 -9.39 -21.97
N ASN A 188 4.67 -10.41 -21.25
CA ASN A 188 5.99 -10.49 -20.64
C ASN A 188 6.97 -11.31 -21.48
N LEU A 189 7.01 -11.04 -22.79
CA LEU A 189 7.97 -11.64 -23.72
C LEU A 189 9.34 -10.99 -23.61
N ILE A 190 10.39 -11.79 -23.80
CA ILE A 190 11.77 -11.34 -23.99
C ILE A 190 12.05 -11.30 -25.49
N SER A 191 12.59 -10.19 -25.97
CA SER A 191 13.20 -10.11 -27.31
C SER A 191 14.66 -9.71 -27.19
N ILE A 192 15.51 -10.23 -28.07
CA ILE A 192 16.93 -9.87 -28.17
C ILE A 192 17.12 -9.16 -29.50
N ASN A 193 17.68 -7.96 -29.49
CA ASN A 193 17.83 -7.14 -30.69
C ASN A 193 19.31 -7.10 -31.14
N ALA A 194 19.52 -7.06 -32.45
CA ALA A 194 20.84 -7.05 -33.07
C ALA A 194 21.34 -5.64 -33.46
N SER A 195 20.50 -4.61 -33.35
CA SER A 195 20.77 -3.26 -33.90
C SER A 195 21.20 -2.26 -32.82
N SER A 196 22.45 -1.78 -32.88
CA SER A 196 22.92 -0.62 -32.09
C SER A 196 22.22 0.68 -32.53
N THR A 197 22.02 1.62 -31.60
CA THR A 197 21.60 3.00 -31.89
C THR A 197 22.73 3.78 -32.58
N GLU A 198 22.41 4.57 -33.60
CA GLU A 198 23.35 5.49 -34.26
C GLU A 198 23.48 6.79 -33.44
N VAL A 199 24.70 7.16 -33.05
CA VAL A 199 24.99 8.39 -32.29
C VAL A 199 25.50 9.47 -33.25
N TRP A 200 24.80 10.61 -33.32
CA TRP A 200 25.12 11.71 -34.24
C TRP A 200 25.78 12.87 -33.46
N LYS A 201 27.03 13.22 -33.80
CA LYS A 201 27.80 14.31 -33.15
C LYS A 201 28.01 15.49 -34.09
N ALA A 202 27.96 16.71 -33.58
CA ALA A 202 28.40 17.89 -34.31
C ALA A 202 29.93 17.92 -34.47
N ASN A 203 30.46 18.13 -35.69
CA ASN A 203 31.91 18.16 -35.99
C ASN A 203 32.59 19.51 -35.64
N SER A 204 31.95 20.40 -34.88
CA SER A 204 32.59 21.65 -34.44
C SER A 204 31.88 22.35 -33.29
N ALA A 205 32.67 23.03 -32.45
CA ALA A 205 32.18 23.91 -31.41
C ALA A 205 31.32 25.05 -31.98
N LEU A 206 30.28 25.44 -31.24
CA LEU A 206 29.41 26.57 -31.58
C LEU A 206 30.24 27.87 -31.69
N THR A 207 30.33 28.47 -32.88
CA THR A 207 31.07 29.73 -33.11
C THR A 207 30.17 30.83 -33.69
N LEU A 208 30.45 32.08 -33.29
CA LEU A 208 29.59 33.24 -33.57
C LEU A 208 29.92 33.96 -34.88
N ALA A 209 31.14 33.78 -35.39
CA ALA A 209 31.62 34.34 -36.65
C ALA A 209 32.94 33.68 -37.10
N SER A 210 33.32 33.89 -38.36
CA SER A 210 34.65 33.55 -38.90
C SER A 210 35.81 34.33 -38.24
N ASP A 211 35.50 35.31 -37.40
CA ASP A 211 36.44 36.04 -36.55
C ASP A 211 36.54 35.38 -35.17
N SER A 212 37.69 34.76 -34.88
CA SER A 212 37.96 34.06 -33.63
C SER A 212 37.98 34.96 -32.39
N SER A 213 37.96 36.30 -32.55
CA SER A 213 37.99 37.26 -31.44
C SER A 213 36.62 37.51 -30.77
N VAL A 214 35.54 37.03 -31.40
CA VAL A 214 34.16 37.13 -30.89
C VAL A 214 33.65 35.82 -30.29
N ASN A 215 34.43 34.73 -30.40
CA ASN A 215 34.09 33.42 -29.84
C ASN A 215 34.48 33.36 -28.35
N ALA A 216 33.57 32.87 -27.50
CA ALA A 216 33.83 32.73 -26.07
C ALA A 216 34.95 31.70 -25.81
N SER A 217 35.91 32.02 -24.93
CA SER A 217 36.93 31.07 -24.48
C SER A 217 36.29 29.93 -23.67
N LEU A 218 36.62 28.71 -24.06
CA LEU A 218 36.01 27.39 -23.76
C LEU A 218 35.85 26.94 -22.30
N THR A 219 35.84 27.82 -21.30
CA THR A 219 35.86 27.35 -19.91
C THR A 219 34.78 27.87 -18.97
N THR A 220 33.85 28.78 -19.36
CA THR A 220 32.74 29.12 -18.42
C THR A 220 31.49 29.89 -18.94
N LYS A 221 31.17 30.00 -20.23
CA LYS A 221 30.11 30.95 -20.67
C LYS A 221 29.22 30.53 -21.86
N ILE A 222 28.54 29.38 -21.76
CA ILE A 222 27.34 29.15 -22.57
C ILE A 222 26.21 28.69 -21.63
N THR A 223 25.72 29.61 -20.81
CA THR A 223 24.52 29.38 -19.97
C THR A 223 23.34 30.24 -20.41
N GLU A 224 23.55 31.31 -21.19
CA GLU A 224 22.47 32.15 -21.72
C GLU A 224 22.71 32.46 -23.20
N LEU A 225 21.68 32.25 -24.05
CA LEU A 225 21.63 32.67 -25.45
C LEU A 225 21.65 34.21 -25.60
N SER A 226 21.64 34.96 -24.49
CA SER A 226 21.78 36.42 -24.46
C SER A 226 23.20 36.92 -24.79
N GLN A 227 24.19 36.04 -24.84
CA GLN A 227 25.61 36.40 -25.00
C GLN A 227 26.09 36.51 -26.47
N PHE A 228 25.18 36.34 -27.44
CA PHE A 228 25.45 36.52 -28.87
C PHE A 228 25.51 38.01 -29.25
N GLY A 229 26.61 38.68 -28.92
CA GLY A 229 26.99 39.99 -29.49
C GLY A 229 26.48 41.24 -28.75
N SER A 230 27.28 42.30 -28.78
CA SER A 230 27.12 43.53 -27.99
C SER A 230 26.00 44.49 -28.45
N ASN A 231 25.04 44.04 -29.26
CA ASN A 231 23.86 44.80 -29.65
C ASN A 231 22.61 43.91 -29.52
N ALA A 232 21.95 44.07 -28.38
CA ALA A 232 20.58 43.73 -28.01
C ALA A 232 19.81 42.74 -28.90
N LEU A 233 19.43 41.59 -28.32
CA LEU A 233 18.18 40.91 -28.67
C LEU A 233 17.04 41.91 -28.43
N GLU A 234 16.40 42.39 -29.50
CA GLU A 234 15.36 43.43 -29.47
C GLU A 234 13.94 42.83 -29.25
N GLY A 235 13.84 41.50 -29.19
CA GLY A 235 12.62 40.76 -28.97
C GLY A 235 11.92 40.41 -30.30
N GLY A 236 11.78 39.11 -30.55
CA GLY A 236 11.20 38.56 -31.79
C GLY A 236 12.12 37.59 -32.54
N GLU A 237 13.33 37.37 -32.04
CA GLU A 237 14.29 36.42 -32.58
C GLU A 237 13.88 34.97 -32.26
N VAL A 238 14.09 34.07 -33.22
CA VAL A 238 13.79 32.64 -33.05
C VAL A 238 14.96 31.78 -33.55
N ILE A 239 15.13 30.59 -32.94
CA ILE A 239 15.86 29.48 -33.56
C ILE A 239 14.82 28.59 -34.21
N GLU A 240 14.90 28.47 -35.52
CA GLU A 240 14.13 27.54 -36.33
C GLU A 240 14.86 26.18 -36.33
N ILE A 241 14.14 25.13 -35.95
CA ILE A 241 14.57 23.75 -35.97
C ILE A 241 13.83 23.08 -37.12
N THR A 242 14.59 22.57 -38.07
CA THR A 242 14.11 21.84 -39.25
C THR A 242 14.96 20.60 -39.42
N GLY A 243 14.49 19.60 -40.15
CA GLY A 243 15.24 18.37 -40.30
C GLY A 243 14.37 17.23 -40.81
N GLN A 244 14.93 16.04 -40.82
CA GLN A 244 14.22 14.80 -41.12
C GLN A 244 14.27 13.87 -39.91
N ASP A 245 13.18 13.15 -39.65
CA ASP A 245 13.17 12.08 -38.66
C ASP A 245 14.01 10.87 -39.14
N ARG A 246 14.06 9.83 -38.31
CA ARG A 246 14.80 8.59 -38.62
C ARG A 246 14.36 7.87 -39.91
N TYR A 247 13.22 8.24 -40.48
CA TYR A 247 12.64 7.66 -41.67
C TYR A 247 12.74 8.59 -42.89
N ALA A 248 13.51 9.69 -42.80
CA ALA A 248 13.64 10.73 -43.80
C ALA A 248 12.37 11.60 -44.03
N HIS A 249 11.45 11.66 -43.05
CA HIS A 249 10.32 12.58 -43.10
C HIS A 249 10.70 13.95 -42.57
N ASP A 250 10.41 15.00 -43.32
CA ASP A 250 10.62 16.38 -42.87
C ASP A 250 9.78 16.67 -41.61
N ILE A 251 10.43 17.08 -40.52
CA ILE A 251 9.72 17.53 -39.32
C ILE A 251 9.05 18.89 -39.57
N ALA A 252 7.93 19.12 -38.89
CA ALA A 252 7.31 20.43 -38.88
C ALA A 252 8.28 21.48 -38.30
N LEU A 253 8.32 22.66 -38.91
CA LEU A 253 9.14 23.78 -38.44
C LEU A 253 8.85 24.07 -36.96
N SER A 254 9.84 23.87 -36.10
CA SER A 254 9.75 24.15 -34.67
C SER A 254 10.55 25.41 -34.34
N GLU A 255 9.93 26.39 -33.69
CA GLU A 255 10.57 27.66 -33.35
C GLU A 255 10.82 27.76 -31.83
N LEU A 256 12.07 28.01 -31.43
CA LEU A 256 12.43 28.46 -30.09
C LEU A 256 12.52 29.98 -30.07
N SER A 257 11.60 30.65 -29.37
CA SER A 257 11.70 32.09 -29.14
C SER A 257 12.85 32.43 -28.18
N ILE A 258 13.74 33.31 -28.60
CA ILE A 258 14.87 33.75 -27.78
C ILE A 258 14.42 34.95 -26.93
N THR A 259 14.68 34.84 -25.62
CA THR A 259 14.50 35.92 -24.65
C THR A 259 15.79 36.09 -23.84
N SER A 260 15.83 37.09 -22.96
CA SER A 260 16.95 37.28 -22.04
C SER A 260 17.19 36.09 -21.09
N ASN A 261 16.22 35.17 -20.97
CA ASN A 261 16.27 34.02 -20.06
C ASN A 261 16.44 32.68 -20.78
N THR A 262 16.58 32.67 -22.12
CA THR A 262 16.71 31.42 -22.87
C THR A 262 18.11 30.81 -22.67
N THR A 263 18.18 29.53 -22.31
CA THR A 263 19.42 28.79 -22.00
C THR A 263 19.68 27.68 -23.03
N VAL A 264 20.87 27.05 -23.00
CA VAL A 264 21.15 25.87 -23.83
C VAL A 264 20.22 24.72 -23.50
N ALA A 265 19.87 24.52 -22.23
CA ALA A 265 18.91 23.49 -21.83
C ALA A 265 17.55 23.67 -22.54
N HIS A 266 17.04 24.91 -22.64
CA HIS A 266 15.81 25.16 -23.40
C HIS A 266 15.94 24.84 -24.89
N LEU A 267 17.14 24.97 -25.47
CA LEU A 267 17.39 24.56 -26.86
C LEU A 267 17.45 23.04 -26.99
N LEU A 268 18.10 22.34 -26.06
CA LEU A 268 18.11 20.87 -26.04
C LEU A 268 16.69 20.31 -25.88
N ASP A 269 15.93 20.81 -24.91
CA ASP A 269 14.53 20.43 -24.69
C ASP A 269 13.69 20.68 -25.95
N LYS A 270 13.92 21.80 -26.65
CA LYS A 270 13.18 22.13 -27.86
C LYS A 270 13.56 21.25 -29.05
N ILE A 271 14.80 20.77 -29.11
CA ILE A 271 15.23 19.75 -30.08
C ILE A 271 14.53 18.43 -29.77
N GLU A 272 14.52 17.98 -28.51
CA GLU A 272 13.82 16.74 -28.13
C GLU A 272 12.31 16.84 -28.44
N GLU A 273 11.68 17.99 -28.16
CA GLU A 273 10.27 18.26 -28.49
C GLU A 273 10.03 18.27 -30.00
N ALA A 274 10.94 18.82 -30.81
CA ALA A 274 10.79 18.91 -32.26
C ALA A 274 10.79 17.54 -32.96
N PHE A 275 11.33 16.51 -32.31
CA PHE A 275 11.38 15.13 -32.81
C PHE A 275 10.55 14.17 -31.94
N ASP A 276 9.53 14.68 -31.25
CA ASP A 276 8.58 13.92 -30.43
C ASP A 276 9.23 13.00 -29.38
N GLY A 277 10.40 13.39 -28.87
CA GLY A 277 11.15 12.61 -27.88
C GLY A 277 11.87 11.38 -28.43
N ASN A 278 11.87 11.15 -29.74
CA ASN A 278 12.59 10.05 -30.39
C ASN A 278 14.12 10.26 -30.41
N VAL A 279 14.57 11.45 -30.03
CA VAL A 279 15.99 11.78 -29.90
C VAL A 279 16.29 12.36 -28.53
N LYS A 280 17.52 12.12 -28.07
CA LYS A 280 18.09 12.73 -26.87
C LYS A 280 19.11 13.79 -27.27
N ALA A 281 18.94 15.02 -26.81
CA ALA A 281 19.87 16.11 -27.06
C ALA A 281 20.70 16.42 -25.80
N THR A 282 22.02 16.38 -25.90
CA THR A 282 22.93 16.73 -24.80
C THR A 282 23.92 17.81 -25.23
N PHE A 283 24.54 18.47 -24.25
CA PHE A 283 25.58 19.45 -24.48
C PHE A 283 26.86 19.06 -23.72
N GLU A 284 27.87 18.62 -24.48
CA GLU A 284 29.13 18.13 -23.93
C GLU A 284 30.31 18.85 -24.59
N ASN A 285 31.27 19.31 -23.79
CA ASN A 285 32.51 19.95 -24.27
C ASN A 285 32.33 21.13 -25.26
N GLY A 286 31.16 21.79 -25.27
CA GLY A 286 30.88 22.90 -26.19
C GLY A 286 30.14 22.52 -27.47
N GLU A 287 29.72 21.26 -27.59
CA GLU A 287 29.03 20.67 -28.75
C GLU A 287 27.64 20.19 -28.35
N ILE A 288 26.65 20.40 -29.24
CA ILE A 288 25.34 19.78 -29.14
C ILE A 288 25.45 18.38 -29.76
N ILE A 289 25.06 17.36 -29.01
CA ILE A 289 25.01 15.97 -29.44
C ILE A 289 23.53 15.58 -29.49
N VAL A 290 23.09 14.94 -30.57
CA VAL A 290 21.71 14.46 -30.71
C VAL A 290 21.75 12.97 -31.03
N THR A 291 21.12 12.16 -30.20
CA THR A 291 21.15 10.69 -30.31
C THR A 291 19.75 10.18 -30.60
N ASP A 292 19.55 9.46 -31.71
CA ASP A 292 18.31 8.69 -31.93
C ASP A 292 18.25 7.57 -30.88
N THR A 293 17.20 7.59 -30.06
CA THR A 293 17.05 6.62 -28.97
C THR A 293 16.46 5.30 -29.43
N THR A 294 16.05 5.20 -30.69
CA THR A 294 15.37 4.04 -31.26
C THR A 294 16.35 3.22 -32.12
N SER A 295 16.36 1.89 -31.97
CA SER A 295 17.33 1.00 -32.64
C SER A 295 17.04 0.83 -34.15
N GLY A 296 18.08 0.63 -34.99
CA GLY A 296 17.97 0.45 -36.46
C GLY A 296 18.55 1.60 -37.28
N THR A 297 18.58 1.47 -38.62
CA THR A 297 19.08 2.50 -39.54
C THR A 297 18.32 3.81 -39.34
N SER A 298 19.03 4.92 -39.12
CA SER A 298 18.43 6.23 -38.97
C SER A 298 18.83 7.12 -40.15
N LEU A 299 17.83 7.73 -40.80
CA LEU A 299 18.04 8.78 -41.81
C LEU A 299 17.88 10.18 -41.19
N PHE A 300 18.06 10.27 -39.87
CA PHE A 300 17.87 11.49 -39.10
C PHE A 300 18.73 12.64 -39.62
N GLU A 301 18.10 13.81 -39.81
CA GLU A 301 18.76 15.06 -40.18
C GLU A 301 18.24 16.22 -39.31
N ILE A 302 19.12 17.12 -38.90
CA ILE A 302 18.73 18.33 -38.15
C ILE A 302 19.52 19.55 -38.62
N ALA A 303 18.81 20.66 -38.73
CA ALA A 303 19.35 21.99 -39.02
C ALA A 303 18.75 23.02 -38.06
N LEU A 304 19.63 23.88 -37.51
CA LEU A 304 19.26 24.99 -36.64
C LEU A 304 19.53 26.31 -37.35
N THR A 305 18.50 27.12 -37.58
CA THR A 305 18.63 28.42 -38.23
C THR A 305 18.24 29.53 -37.26
N TYR A 306 19.15 30.47 -36.99
CA TYR A 306 18.81 31.66 -36.22
C TYR A 306 18.21 32.74 -37.14
N ASN A 307 17.01 33.20 -36.78
CA ASN A 307 16.28 34.22 -37.52
C ASN A 307 16.10 35.48 -36.67
N ALA A 308 16.74 36.57 -37.09
CA ALA A 308 16.71 37.86 -36.42
C ALA A 308 15.43 38.69 -36.67
N LYS A 309 14.43 38.14 -37.37
CA LYS A 309 13.11 38.76 -37.72
C LYS A 309 13.14 40.29 -37.92
N GLY A 310 14.11 40.81 -38.69
CA GLY A 310 14.11 42.23 -39.12
C GLY A 310 15.41 43.01 -38.94
N SER A 311 16.43 42.47 -38.26
CA SER A 311 17.77 43.09 -38.19
C SER A 311 18.75 42.46 -39.20
N ALA A 312 19.61 43.28 -39.82
CA ALA A 312 20.38 42.94 -41.01
C ALA A 312 21.62 42.03 -40.78
N ALA A 313 21.59 41.17 -39.77
CA ALA A 313 22.62 40.15 -39.54
C ALA A 313 21.96 38.77 -39.48
N ALA A 314 22.00 38.05 -40.61
CA ALA A 314 21.71 36.62 -40.60
C ALA A 314 22.88 35.92 -39.91
N LEU A 315 22.72 35.55 -38.64
CA LEU A 315 23.60 34.59 -38.00
C LEU A 315 23.16 33.22 -38.49
N THR A 316 23.66 32.80 -39.64
CA THR A 316 23.52 31.40 -40.03
C THR A 316 24.51 30.63 -39.15
N LEU A 317 24.02 29.72 -38.32
CA LEU A 317 24.81 28.61 -37.80
C LEU A 317 24.61 27.48 -38.79
N PRO A 318 25.33 27.44 -39.93
CA PRO A 318 25.34 26.23 -40.72
C PRO A 318 25.98 25.18 -39.81
N ILE A 319 25.17 24.28 -39.27
CA ILE A 319 25.69 22.99 -38.84
C ILE A 319 26.11 22.34 -40.16
N PRO A 320 27.42 22.23 -40.47
CA PRO A 320 27.82 21.62 -41.72
C PRO A 320 27.30 20.19 -41.73
N TRP A 321 26.98 19.69 -42.94
CA TRP A 321 26.60 18.29 -43.18
C TRP A 321 27.24 17.35 -42.17
N MET A 322 26.38 16.62 -41.46
CA MET A 322 26.75 15.56 -40.53
C MET A 322 27.64 14.59 -41.31
N GLU A 323 28.95 14.68 -41.11
CA GLU A 323 29.85 13.66 -41.64
C GLU A 323 29.81 12.51 -40.64
N GLU A 324 29.63 11.29 -41.14
CA GLU A 324 29.83 10.03 -40.45
C GLU A 324 31.30 9.95 -39.99
N ASP A 325 31.68 10.75 -38.98
CA ASP A 325 33.03 10.74 -38.45
C ASP A 325 33.12 9.63 -37.42
N ALA A 326 33.99 8.67 -37.74
CA ALA A 326 34.23 7.43 -37.04
C ALA A 326 34.87 7.64 -35.64
N VAL A 327 34.17 8.33 -34.75
CA VAL A 327 34.39 8.35 -33.30
C VAL A 327 33.04 8.12 -32.61
N GLY A 328 32.48 6.95 -32.93
CA GLY A 328 31.11 6.57 -32.63
C GLY A 328 30.49 5.68 -33.69
N ALA A 329 31.14 5.51 -34.85
CA ALA A 329 30.94 4.31 -35.65
C ALA A 329 30.96 3.13 -34.68
N ALA A 330 29.92 2.30 -34.75
CA ALA A 330 30.04 0.93 -34.29
C ALA A 330 31.47 0.48 -34.66
N THR A 331 32.31 0.16 -33.67
CA THR A 331 33.12 -1.01 -33.92
C THR A 331 32.07 -2.07 -34.19
N PRO A 332 32.01 -2.68 -35.39
CA PRO A 332 31.17 -3.83 -35.61
C PRO A 332 31.80 -4.98 -34.82
N GLU A 333 31.67 -4.88 -33.51
CA GLU A 333 31.67 -5.98 -32.58
C GLU A 333 30.30 -5.85 -31.89
N SER A 334 29.22 -5.98 -32.66
CA SER A 334 28.05 -6.66 -32.11
C SER A 334 28.60 -7.91 -31.46
N LEU A 335 28.28 -8.20 -30.19
CA LEU A 335 28.72 -9.40 -29.50
C LEU A 335 28.42 -10.60 -30.41
N THR A 336 29.37 -11.01 -31.26
CA THR A 336 29.03 -11.75 -32.49
C THR A 336 28.50 -13.15 -32.19
N SER A 337 28.79 -13.63 -30.98
CA SER A 337 28.31 -14.88 -30.40
C SER A 337 27.00 -14.74 -29.60
N LEU A 338 26.46 -13.53 -29.41
CA LEU A 338 25.28 -13.20 -28.59
C LEU A 338 24.26 -12.36 -29.40
N THR A 339 23.99 -12.78 -30.64
CA THR A 339 22.94 -12.18 -31.49
C THR A 339 21.58 -12.83 -31.24
N SER A 340 20.48 -12.23 -31.69
CA SER A 340 19.13 -12.82 -31.57
C SER A 340 19.05 -14.26 -32.09
N THR A 341 19.73 -14.56 -33.20
CA THR A 341 19.80 -15.91 -33.80
C THR A 341 20.63 -16.93 -33.01
N SER A 342 21.43 -16.47 -32.05
CA SER A 342 22.25 -17.34 -31.19
C SER A 342 21.47 -17.90 -30.00
N PHE A 343 20.27 -17.41 -29.74
CA PHE A 343 19.41 -17.87 -28.64
C PHE A 343 18.25 -18.71 -29.16
N ILE A 344 17.84 -19.68 -28.35
CA ILE A 344 16.63 -20.47 -28.53
C ILE A 344 15.64 -20.14 -27.42
N ASN A 345 14.38 -19.95 -27.79
CA ASN A 345 13.29 -19.91 -26.84
C ASN A 345 13.02 -21.34 -26.32
N THR A 346 13.19 -21.55 -25.03
CA THR A 346 12.97 -22.86 -24.37
C THR A 346 11.69 -22.92 -23.54
N GLN A 347 11.11 -21.76 -23.24
CA GLN A 347 9.80 -21.63 -22.61
C GLN A 347 9.21 -20.29 -23.03
N THR A 348 8.08 -20.35 -23.74
CA THR A 348 7.34 -19.15 -24.14
C THR A 348 6.47 -18.68 -22.98
N ALA A 349 6.40 -17.37 -22.76
CA ALA A 349 5.46 -16.76 -21.86
C ALA A 349 4.08 -16.83 -22.49
N GLN A 350 3.16 -17.47 -21.78
CA GLN A 350 1.79 -17.62 -22.22
C GLN A 350 0.84 -17.23 -21.09
N ASN A 351 -0.39 -16.89 -21.43
CA ASN A 351 -1.43 -16.59 -20.46
C ASN A 351 -2.05 -17.87 -19.88
N SER A 352 -2.59 -17.79 -18.66
CA SER A 352 -3.44 -18.85 -18.12
C SER A 352 -4.83 -18.77 -18.75
N GLN A 353 -5.49 -19.92 -18.90
CA GLN A 353 -6.80 -20.01 -19.54
C GLN A 353 -7.78 -20.72 -18.63
N ILE A 354 -8.85 -20.02 -18.26
CA ILE A 354 -9.89 -20.55 -17.38
C ILE A 354 -11.30 -20.41 -17.94
N LYS A 355 -12.23 -21.25 -17.45
CA LYS A 355 -13.67 -21.02 -17.54
C LYS A 355 -14.27 -21.05 -16.16
N VAL A 356 -15.26 -20.19 -15.96
CA VAL A 356 -16.13 -20.18 -14.78
C VAL A 356 -17.52 -20.54 -15.25
N ASP A 357 -18.09 -21.63 -14.72
CA ASP A 357 -19.44 -22.10 -15.06
C ASP A 357 -19.68 -22.26 -16.56
N GLY A 358 -18.64 -22.67 -17.28
CA GLY A 358 -18.66 -22.85 -18.73
C GLY A 358 -18.63 -21.57 -19.55
N TYR A 359 -18.46 -20.39 -18.90
CA TYR A 359 -18.22 -19.12 -19.58
C TYR A 359 -16.71 -18.88 -19.78
N PRO A 360 -16.28 -18.40 -20.98
CA PRO A 360 -17.07 -18.16 -22.18
C PRO A 360 -17.63 -19.44 -22.81
N SER A 361 -18.88 -19.38 -23.28
CA SER A 361 -19.59 -20.51 -23.87
C SER A 361 -19.44 -20.62 -25.39
N ALA A 362 -18.99 -19.55 -26.05
CA ALA A 362 -18.74 -19.49 -27.48
C ALA A 362 -17.42 -20.19 -27.85
N ALA A 363 -17.36 -20.74 -29.07
CA ALA A 363 -16.10 -21.19 -29.65
C ALA A 363 -15.21 -19.99 -29.98
N ALA A 364 -13.91 -20.21 -30.05
CA ALA A 364 -12.98 -19.17 -30.46
C ALA A 364 -13.31 -18.71 -31.90
N VAL A 365 -13.40 -17.41 -32.09
CA VAL A 365 -13.59 -16.78 -33.41
C VAL A 365 -12.41 -15.85 -33.62
N ALA A 366 -11.64 -16.10 -34.67
CA ALA A 366 -10.58 -15.22 -35.14
C ALA A 366 -11.19 -13.87 -35.55
N GLU A 367 -10.59 -12.77 -35.11
CA GLU A 367 -11.01 -11.46 -35.56
C GLU A 367 -10.69 -11.26 -37.04
N VAL A 368 -11.57 -10.54 -37.75
CA VAL A 368 -11.34 -10.15 -39.15
C VAL A 368 -11.57 -8.66 -39.32
N GLN A 369 -10.51 -7.95 -39.67
CA GLN A 369 -10.55 -6.55 -40.08
C GLN A 369 -10.34 -6.44 -41.60
N THR A 370 -11.03 -5.50 -42.24
CA THR A 370 -10.87 -5.22 -43.67
C THR A 370 -10.48 -3.77 -43.90
N MET A 371 -9.46 -3.57 -44.73
CA MET A 371 -9.00 -2.28 -45.21
C MET A 371 -9.49 -2.05 -46.65
N SER A 372 -10.11 -0.90 -46.88
CA SER A 372 -10.67 -0.52 -48.18
C SER A 372 -10.54 0.99 -48.42
N LEU A 373 -10.55 1.41 -49.68
CA LEU A 373 -10.66 2.83 -50.02
C LEU A 373 -12.04 3.36 -49.63
N THR A 374 -12.05 4.44 -48.86
CA THR A 374 -13.28 5.12 -48.40
C THR A 374 -13.59 6.36 -49.22
N GLN A 375 -12.57 6.99 -49.82
CA GLN A 375 -12.69 8.13 -50.71
C GLN A 375 -11.53 8.15 -51.70
N GLY A 376 -11.77 8.71 -52.89
CA GLY A 376 -10.74 8.94 -53.91
C GLY A 376 -10.19 7.66 -54.56
N ASP A 377 -9.46 7.85 -55.66
CA ASP A 377 -8.77 6.80 -56.39
C ASP A 377 -7.26 7.11 -56.38
N PRO A 378 -6.42 6.31 -55.71
CA PRO A 378 -4.98 6.53 -55.70
C PRO A 378 -4.36 6.21 -57.07
N ASP A 379 -3.44 7.06 -57.52
CA ASP A 379 -2.63 6.87 -58.73
C ASP A 379 -1.11 6.88 -58.45
N GLY A 380 -0.73 6.95 -57.17
CA GLY A 380 0.64 6.97 -56.68
C GLY A 380 0.73 7.09 -55.15
N GLY A 381 1.95 7.13 -54.63
CA GLY A 381 2.24 7.29 -53.20
C GLY A 381 2.37 5.96 -52.43
N HIS A 382 2.50 6.08 -51.11
CA HIS A 382 2.61 4.99 -50.16
C HIS A 382 1.74 5.26 -48.92
N TYR A 383 1.53 4.21 -48.12
CA TYR A 383 0.87 4.27 -46.82
C TYR A 383 1.62 3.39 -45.81
N HIS A 384 1.33 3.59 -44.53
CA HIS A 384 1.84 2.77 -43.43
C HIS A 384 0.69 2.13 -42.65
N LEU A 385 0.93 0.96 -42.08
CA LEU A 385 0.02 0.30 -41.16
C LEU A 385 0.63 0.32 -39.76
N THR A 386 -0.18 0.65 -38.76
CA THR A 386 0.23 0.60 -37.35
C THR A 386 -0.63 -0.39 -36.60
N TYR A 387 -0.01 -1.34 -35.90
CA TYR A 387 -0.69 -2.31 -35.05
C TYR A 387 0.01 -2.37 -33.68
N ASN A 388 -0.76 -2.14 -32.60
CA ASN A 388 -0.27 -2.09 -31.22
C ASN A 388 0.98 -1.21 -31.02
N GLY A 389 1.02 -0.06 -31.70
CA GLY A 389 2.10 0.93 -31.59
C GLY A 389 3.31 0.68 -32.49
N TYR A 390 3.35 -0.42 -33.25
CA TYR A 390 4.42 -0.71 -34.20
C TYR A 390 3.94 -0.39 -35.62
N THR A 391 4.71 0.39 -36.36
CA THR A 391 4.38 0.87 -37.71
C THR A 391 5.24 0.16 -38.76
N THR A 392 4.61 -0.26 -39.86
CA THR A 392 5.31 -0.92 -40.97
C THR A 392 6.24 0.04 -41.70
N GLY A 393 7.15 -0.50 -42.51
CA GLY A 393 7.78 0.29 -43.58
C GLY A 393 6.76 0.76 -44.63
N GLU A 394 7.21 1.53 -45.62
CA GLU A 394 6.36 2.03 -46.70
C GLU A 394 5.69 0.89 -47.49
N ILE A 395 4.39 1.01 -47.69
CA ILE A 395 3.61 0.10 -48.54
C ILE A 395 3.09 0.92 -49.73
N SER A 396 3.46 0.53 -50.95
CA SER A 396 3.02 1.22 -52.17
C SER A 396 1.50 1.17 -52.35
N TYR A 397 0.91 2.22 -52.94
CA TYR A 397 -0.54 2.31 -53.19
C TYR A 397 -1.13 1.11 -53.97
N ASP A 398 -0.33 0.46 -54.80
CA ASP A 398 -0.66 -0.71 -55.63
C ASP A 398 -0.07 -2.03 -55.08
N ALA A 399 0.30 -2.06 -53.79
CA ALA A 399 0.85 -3.27 -53.17
C ALA A 399 -0.15 -4.43 -53.20
N VAL A 400 0.33 -5.61 -53.58
CA VAL A 400 -0.42 -6.87 -53.48
C VAL A 400 -0.43 -7.38 -52.05
N ALA A 401 -1.42 -8.21 -51.69
CA ALA A 401 -1.55 -8.79 -50.35
C ALA A 401 -0.27 -9.46 -49.82
N ALA A 402 0.54 -10.09 -50.67
CA ALA A 402 1.79 -10.72 -50.25
C ALA A 402 2.87 -9.71 -49.79
N THR A 403 2.90 -8.53 -50.41
CA THR A 403 3.79 -7.44 -49.98
C THR A 403 3.31 -6.86 -48.66
N ILE A 404 2.00 -6.69 -48.49
CA ILE A 404 1.39 -6.24 -47.23
C ILE A 404 1.62 -7.27 -46.11
N GLN A 405 1.49 -8.56 -46.39
CA GLN A 405 1.84 -9.65 -45.46
C GLN A 405 3.28 -9.51 -44.98
N THR A 406 4.22 -9.32 -45.91
CA THR A 406 5.65 -9.17 -45.58
C THR A 406 5.90 -7.95 -44.69
N ALA A 407 5.15 -6.85 -44.90
CA ALA A 407 5.24 -5.65 -44.09
C ALA A 407 4.69 -5.86 -42.66
N ILE A 408 3.57 -6.59 -42.53
CA ILE A 408 2.99 -6.94 -41.23
C ILE A 408 3.87 -7.91 -40.44
N ASP A 409 4.41 -8.96 -41.09
CA ASP A 409 5.31 -9.94 -40.46
C ASP A 409 6.66 -9.33 -40.03
N ALA A 410 6.99 -8.13 -40.52
CA ALA A 410 8.19 -7.40 -40.14
C ALA A 410 8.02 -6.54 -38.88
N LEU A 411 6.79 -6.40 -38.37
CA LEU A 411 6.53 -5.70 -37.11
C LEU A 411 7.10 -6.50 -35.94
N ALA A 412 7.82 -5.83 -35.03
CA ALA A 412 8.51 -6.50 -33.93
C ALA A 412 7.57 -7.19 -32.91
N ASN A 413 6.28 -6.85 -32.94
CA ASN A 413 5.22 -7.41 -32.10
C ASN A 413 4.32 -8.43 -32.81
N VAL A 414 4.61 -8.79 -34.06
CA VAL A 414 3.82 -9.75 -34.83
C VAL A 414 4.71 -10.93 -35.22
N SER A 415 4.31 -12.14 -34.85
CA SER A 415 4.96 -13.36 -35.32
C SER A 415 4.38 -13.79 -36.67
N SER A 416 5.20 -14.40 -37.52
CA SER A 416 4.77 -14.95 -38.80
C SER A 416 3.64 -15.97 -38.60
N GLY A 417 2.44 -15.64 -39.08
CA GLY A 417 1.24 -16.47 -38.96
C GLY A 417 0.13 -15.87 -38.09
N ASP A 418 0.46 -14.94 -37.19
CA ASP A 418 -0.49 -14.31 -36.27
C ASP A 418 -1.60 -13.58 -37.03
N ILE A 419 -1.20 -12.85 -38.08
CA ILE A 419 -2.11 -12.09 -38.95
C ILE A 419 -1.95 -12.62 -40.37
N THR A 420 -3.01 -13.18 -40.92
CA THR A 420 -3.07 -13.58 -42.33
C THR A 420 -3.68 -12.47 -43.17
N VAL A 421 -2.93 -11.97 -44.15
CA VAL A 421 -3.33 -10.94 -45.11
C VAL A 421 -3.78 -11.58 -46.41
N THR A 422 -5.01 -11.29 -46.82
CA THR A 422 -5.58 -11.70 -48.11
C THR A 422 -6.19 -10.50 -48.81
N ALA A 423 -6.33 -10.55 -50.14
CA ALA A 423 -7.08 -9.54 -50.89
C ALA A 423 -8.33 -10.19 -51.47
N GLU A 424 -9.43 -9.44 -51.55
CA GLU A 424 -10.59 -9.86 -52.34
C GLU A 424 -10.24 -9.91 -53.84
N ASN A 425 -9.51 -8.89 -54.31
CA ASN A 425 -9.00 -8.78 -55.67
C ASN A 425 -7.46 -8.69 -55.66
N THR A 426 -6.86 -7.79 -56.43
CA THR A 426 -5.39 -7.78 -56.64
C THR A 426 -4.71 -6.78 -55.72
N HIS A 427 -5.32 -5.62 -55.52
CA HIS A 427 -4.78 -4.50 -54.77
C HIS A 427 -5.90 -3.84 -53.94
N LEU A 428 -5.55 -2.75 -53.27
CA LEU A 428 -6.52 -1.97 -52.50
C LEU A 428 -7.46 -1.13 -53.39
N ASP A 429 -7.02 -0.76 -54.59
CA ASP A 429 -7.78 0.07 -55.53
C ASP A 429 -8.91 -0.67 -56.27
N ASP A 430 -8.86 -2.00 -56.28
CA ASP A 430 -9.85 -2.86 -56.93
C ASP A 430 -10.69 -3.71 -55.95
N GLY A 431 -10.53 -3.57 -54.63
CA GLY A 431 -11.27 -4.35 -53.64
C GLY A 431 -10.98 -3.95 -52.19
N TYR A 432 -10.85 -4.96 -51.31
CA TYR A 432 -10.36 -4.78 -49.94
C TYR A 432 -9.25 -5.77 -49.61
N ILE A 433 -8.41 -5.36 -48.67
CA ILE A 433 -7.44 -6.23 -47.99
C ILE A 433 -8.06 -6.70 -46.69
N ARG A 434 -7.99 -8.00 -46.42
CA ARG A 434 -8.49 -8.65 -45.23
C ARG A 434 -7.34 -9.11 -44.35
N PHE A 435 -7.38 -8.71 -43.09
CA PHE A 435 -6.52 -9.16 -42.02
C PHE A 435 -7.31 -10.13 -41.14
N THR A 436 -6.85 -11.39 -41.07
CA THR A 436 -7.44 -12.41 -40.19
C THR A 436 -6.46 -12.71 -39.06
N PHE A 437 -6.85 -12.39 -37.83
CA PHE A 437 -6.05 -12.60 -36.62
C PHE A 437 -6.25 -14.04 -36.15
N SER A 438 -5.39 -14.94 -36.63
CA SER A 438 -5.64 -16.39 -36.55
C SER A 438 -5.18 -16.99 -35.22
N ASP A 439 -4.10 -16.45 -34.65
CA ASP A 439 -3.51 -16.94 -33.40
C ASP A 439 -3.76 -15.99 -32.20
N THR A 440 -4.31 -14.79 -32.45
CA THR A 440 -4.79 -13.89 -31.39
C THR A 440 -6.28 -14.12 -31.14
N LEU A 441 -6.61 -14.83 -30.06
CA LEU A 441 -7.99 -15.16 -29.71
C LEU A 441 -8.63 -14.03 -28.88
N GLY A 442 -9.70 -13.43 -29.40
CA GLY A 442 -10.42 -12.34 -28.72
C GLY A 442 -10.46 -11.07 -29.56
N ASP A 443 -11.04 -10.02 -28.99
CA ASP A 443 -11.15 -8.69 -29.59
C ASP A 443 -9.76 -8.04 -29.62
N VAL A 444 -9.27 -7.63 -30.80
CA VAL A 444 -7.95 -7.01 -30.98
C VAL A 444 -8.08 -5.55 -31.38
N PRO A 445 -7.06 -4.72 -31.08
CA PRO A 445 -7.07 -3.33 -31.52
C PRO A 445 -7.14 -3.19 -33.05
N MET A 446 -7.83 -2.16 -33.51
CA MET A 446 -7.93 -1.83 -34.93
C MET A 446 -6.55 -1.49 -35.53
N ILE A 447 -6.23 -2.05 -36.69
CA ILE A 447 -5.11 -1.59 -37.50
C ILE A 447 -5.38 -0.15 -37.92
N LEU A 448 -4.41 0.72 -37.62
CA LEU A 448 -4.44 2.12 -38.05
C LEU A 448 -3.69 2.25 -39.37
N VAL A 449 -4.09 3.23 -40.18
CA VAL A 449 -3.48 3.51 -41.47
C VAL A 449 -3.05 4.97 -41.50
N ASP A 450 -1.81 5.22 -41.88
CA ASP A 450 -1.36 6.53 -42.32
C ASP A 450 -1.34 6.54 -43.85
N ASP A 451 -2.31 7.24 -44.44
CA ASP A 451 -2.52 7.37 -45.88
C ASP A 451 -2.15 8.77 -46.41
N SER A 452 -1.51 9.60 -45.58
CA SER A 452 -1.25 11.01 -45.88
C SER A 452 -0.34 11.24 -47.10
N ALA A 453 0.48 10.24 -47.44
CA ALA A 453 1.38 10.25 -48.58
C ALA A 453 0.78 9.66 -49.87
N LEU A 454 -0.49 9.25 -49.86
CA LEU A 454 -1.19 8.82 -51.07
C LEU A 454 -1.47 10.00 -52.01
N THR A 455 -1.28 9.77 -53.31
CA THR A 455 -1.63 10.72 -54.36
C THR A 455 -2.71 10.14 -55.25
N GLY A 456 -3.59 10.99 -55.78
CA GLY A 456 -4.65 10.52 -56.66
C GLY A 456 -5.79 11.50 -56.84
N THR A 457 -6.86 11.02 -57.46
CA THR A 457 -8.05 11.84 -57.67
C THR A 457 -8.96 11.79 -56.45
N GLY A 458 -9.54 12.94 -56.07
CA GLY A 458 -10.53 12.99 -54.99
C GLY A 458 -9.99 12.84 -53.56
N THR A 459 -8.68 12.97 -53.35
CA THR A 459 -7.97 12.75 -52.07
C THR A 459 -8.21 11.33 -51.55
N PRO A 460 -7.38 10.37 -51.98
CA PRO A 460 -7.50 8.97 -51.55
C PRO A 460 -7.44 8.86 -50.03
N THR A 461 -8.40 8.16 -49.43
CA THR A 461 -8.38 7.82 -48.00
C THR A 461 -8.69 6.35 -47.80
N ILE A 462 -7.98 5.72 -46.87
CA ILE A 462 -8.12 4.32 -46.51
C ILE A 462 -8.90 4.23 -45.19
N GLY A 463 -9.91 3.37 -45.16
CA GLY A 463 -10.62 3.02 -43.94
C GLY A 463 -10.40 1.56 -43.59
N VAL A 464 -10.22 1.29 -42.30
CA VAL A 464 -10.25 -0.06 -41.73
C VAL A 464 -11.56 -0.24 -41.00
N ALA A 465 -12.20 -1.38 -41.18
CA ALA A 465 -13.42 -1.76 -40.47
C ALA A 465 -13.29 -3.18 -39.92
N GLU A 466 -13.77 -3.38 -38.70
CA GLU A 466 -13.97 -4.71 -38.14
C GLU A 466 -15.19 -5.36 -38.79
N THR A 467 -14.99 -6.54 -39.38
CA THR A 467 -16.05 -7.29 -40.09
C THR A 467 -16.48 -8.54 -39.36
N THR A 468 -15.62 -9.07 -38.48
CA THR A 468 -15.93 -10.16 -37.56
C THR A 468 -15.21 -9.87 -36.26
N GLN A 469 -15.96 -9.56 -35.20
CA GLN A 469 -15.39 -9.37 -33.87
C GLN A 469 -14.76 -10.67 -33.36
N GLY A 470 -13.54 -10.60 -32.85
CA GLY A 470 -12.91 -11.77 -32.25
C GLY A 470 -13.58 -12.16 -30.92
N SER A 471 -13.65 -13.45 -30.62
CA SER A 471 -14.14 -13.92 -29.32
C SER A 471 -13.25 -15.02 -28.77
N ALA A 472 -12.79 -14.88 -27.54
CA ALA A 472 -11.98 -15.90 -26.87
C ALA A 472 -12.86 -17.04 -26.34
N ALA A 473 -12.39 -18.28 -26.49
CA ALA A 473 -13.06 -19.44 -25.91
C ALA A 473 -12.82 -19.58 -24.40
N TRP A 474 -11.83 -18.87 -23.85
CA TRP A 474 -11.36 -18.95 -22.46
C TRP A 474 -11.14 -17.54 -21.90
N ILE A 475 -11.27 -17.39 -20.58
CA ILE A 475 -10.81 -16.19 -19.87
C ILE A 475 -9.29 -16.29 -19.78
N SER A 476 -8.58 -15.34 -20.38
CA SER A 476 -7.13 -15.29 -20.43
C SER A 476 -6.57 -14.36 -19.36
N ASN A 477 -5.53 -14.77 -18.63
CA ASN A 477 -4.86 -13.93 -17.63
C ASN A 477 -3.34 -14.07 -17.72
N ASN A 478 -2.61 -12.97 -17.55
CA ASN A 478 -1.14 -12.98 -17.53
C ASN A 478 -0.54 -13.66 -16.29
N SER A 479 -1.37 -14.07 -15.32
CA SER A 479 -0.95 -14.65 -14.05
C SER A 479 -1.67 -15.96 -13.75
N ASN A 480 -1.06 -16.77 -12.88
CA ASN A 480 -1.70 -17.92 -12.24
C ASN A 480 -2.46 -17.55 -10.95
N ILE A 481 -2.50 -16.25 -10.62
CA ILE A 481 -3.33 -15.71 -9.55
C ILE A 481 -4.34 -14.78 -10.21
N VAL A 482 -5.60 -15.20 -10.25
CA VAL A 482 -6.69 -14.49 -10.93
C VAL A 482 -7.59 -13.87 -9.86
N THR A 483 -7.70 -12.55 -9.84
CA THR A 483 -8.40 -11.77 -8.79
C THR A 483 -9.63 -11.03 -9.28
N ASP A 484 -9.85 -10.99 -10.59
CA ASP A 484 -10.83 -10.12 -11.26
C ASP A 484 -11.84 -10.90 -12.12
N ALA A 485 -11.67 -12.22 -12.27
CA ALA A 485 -12.64 -13.07 -12.97
C ALA A 485 -14.01 -13.15 -12.24
N MET A 486 -14.02 -13.02 -10.91
CA MET A 486 -15.22 -13.05 -10.08
C MET A 486 -15.06 -12.08 -8.91
N THR A 487 -16.10 -11.28 -8.62
CA THR A 487 -16.08 -10.32 -7.51
C THR A 487 -15.83 -11.03 -6.17
N GLY A 488 -14.82 -10.54 -5.45
CA GLY A 488 -14.47 -11.01 -4.12
C GLY A 488 -13.84 -12.41 -4.06
N ILE A 489 -13.53 -13.04 -5.20
CA ILE A 489 -12.93 -14.38 -5.28
C ILE A 489 -11.53 -14.28 -5.88
N THR A 490 -10.56 -14.95 -5.26
CA THR A 490 -9.22 -15.13 -5.81
C THR A 490 -8.99 -16.58 -6.17
N LEU A 491 -8.65 -16.86 -7.41
CA LEU A 491 -8.27 -18.19 -7.90
C LEU A 491 -6.75 -18.29 -7.97
N ILE A 492 -6.19 -19.32 -7.35
CA ILE A 492 -4.75 -19.61 -7.36
C ILE A 492 -4.56 -20.90 -8.15
N LEU A 493 -4.26 -20.76 -9.44
CA LEU A 493 -4.07 -21.87 -10.37
C LEU A 493 -2.76 -22.59 -10.01
N GLN A 494 -2.82 -23.91 -9.88
CA GLN A 494 -1.66 -24.74 -9.52
C GLN A 494 -1.36 -25.80 -10.57
N ASP A 495 -2.40 -26.29 -11.28
CA ASP A 495 -2.27 -27.22 -12.39
C ASP A 495 -3.48 -27.09 -13.33
N VAL A 496 -3.42 -27.75 -14.48
CA VAL A 496 -4.57 -27.91 -15.40
C VAL A 496 -5.54 -28.96 -14.87
N ASN A 497 -6.80 -28.91 -15.30
CA ASN A 497 -7.78 -29.89 -14.86
C ASN A 497 -7.42 -31.32 -15.28
N LYS A 498 -7.57 -32.25 -14.34
CA LYS A 498 -7.49 -33.70 -14.62
C LYS A 498 -8.57 -34.08 -15.64
N THR A 499 -8.27 -35.06 -16.48
CA THR A 499 -9.26 -35.61 -17.42
C THR A 499 -9.85 -36.93 -16.91
N ASP A 500 -11.09 -37.21 -17.28
CA ASP A 500 -11.72 -38.51 -17.05
C ASP A 500 -11.20 -39.58 -18.05
N ASP A 501 -11.74 -40.80 -17.94
CA ASP A 501 -11.39 -41.93 -18.82
C ASP A 501 -11.74 -41.69 -20.30
N LEU A 502 -12.55 -40.66 -20.61
CA LEU A 502 -12.93 -40.23 -21.95
C LEU A 502 -12.13 -39.00 -22.42
N SER A 503 -11.07 -38.63 -21.69
CA SER A 503 -10.24 -37.44 -21.95
C SER A 503 -11.03 -36.13 -21.89
N GLN A 504 -12.14 -36.08 -21.16
CA GLN A 504 -12.89 -34.85 -20.89
C GLN A 504 -12.37 -34.21 -19.60
N PRO A 505 -12.19 -32.87 -19.55
CA PRO A 505 -11.70 -32.23 -18.35
C PRO A 505 -12.75 -32.31 -17.23
N ILE A 506 -12.31 -32.69 -16.03
CA ILE A 506 -13.14 -32.75 -14.83
C ILE A 506 -13.09 -31.38 -14.16
N PRO A 507 -14.21 -30.62 -14.11
CA PRO A 507 -14.20 -29.30 -13.48
C PRO A 507 -13.87 -29.37 -12.00
N VAL A 508 -13.07 -28.43 -11.51
CA VAL A 508 -12.86 -28.23 -10.07
C VAL A 508 -14.01 -27.38 -9.55
N VAL A 509 -14.72 -27.87 -8.54
CA VAL A 509 -15.82 -27.13 -7.91
C VAL A 509 -15.27 -26.35 -6.73
N ILE A 510 -15.44 -25.04 -6.77
CA ILE A 510 -15.25 -24.18 -5.60
C ILE A 510 -16.60 -23.97 -4.90
N THR A 511 -16.60 -23.93 -3.57
CA THR A 511 -17.78 -23.68 -2.74
C THR A 511 -17.49 -22.57 -1.75
N LEU A 512 -18.30 -21.51 -1.78
CA LEU A 512 -18.26 -20.36 -0.90
C LEU A 512 -19.39 -20.43 0.13
N THR A 513 -19.03 -20.25 1.39
CA THR A 513 -19.94 -20.27 2.54
C THR A 513 -19.54 -19.17 3.52
N ARG A 514 -20.49 -18.59 4.26
CA ARG A 514 -20.15 -17.73 5.42
C ARG A 514 -19.20 -18.45 6.38
N ASP A 515 -18.22 -17.73 6.92
CA ASP A 515 -17.27 -18.27 7.90
C ASP A 515 -17.84 -18.26 9.32
N ILE A 516 -18.83 -19.13 9.56
CA ILE A 516 -19.46 -19.33 10.87
C ILE A 516 -18.41 -19.70 11.93
N SER A 517 -17.42 -20.53 11.56
CA SER A 517 -16.32 -20.92 12.46
C SER A 517 -15.47 -19.73 12.89
N GLY A 518 -15.15 -18.83 11.96
CA GLY A 518 -14.39 -17.62 12.24
C GLY A 518 -15.14 -16.70 13.21
N VAL A 519 -16.43 -16.46 12.98
CA VAL A 519 -17.27 -15.64 13.87
C VAL A 519 -17.36 -16.28 15.27
N THR A 520 -17.69 -17.57 15.36
CA THR A 520 -17.76 -18.29 16.64
C THR A 520 -16.43 -18.26 17.39
N GLY A 521 -15.30 -18.43 16.70
CA GLY A 521 -13.96 -18.37 17.29
C GLY A 521 -13.59 -16.98 17.84
N LYS A 522 -13.99 -15.90 17.15
CA LYS A 522 -13.81 -14.53 17.65
C LYS A 522 -14.66 -14.27 18.90
N VAL A 523 -15.93 -14.67 18.91
CA VAL A 523 -16.82 -14.54 20.09
C VAL A 523 -16.29 -15.35 21.29
N GLN A 524 -15.81 -16.58 21.06
CA GLN A 524 -15.16 -17.39 22.09
C GLN A 524 -13.94 -16.68 22.70
N SER A 525 -13.13 -16.03 21.87
CA SER A 525 -11.94 -15.29 22.30
C SER A 525 -12.30 -14.09 23.17
N MET A 526 -13.35 -13.33 22.79
CA MET A 526 -13.90 -12.26 23.61
C MET A 526 -14.38 -12.80 24.96
N VAL A 527 -15.21 -13.84 24.99
CA VAL A 527 -15.70 -14.46 26.24
C VAL A 527 -14.56 -14.92 27.14
N ALA A 528 -13.52 -15.56 26.58
CA ALA A 528 -12.35 -16.01 27.33
C ALA A 528 -11.58 -14.84 27.97
N SER A 529 -11.34 -13.77 27.21
CA SER A 529 -10.65 -12.57 27.72
C SER A 529 -11.47 -11.84 28.79
N TYR A 530 -12.79 -11.77 28.63
CA TYR A 530 -13.72 -11.22 29.63
C TYR A 530 -13.67 -12.03 30.93
N ASN A 531 -13.77 -13.36 30.82
CA ASN A 531 -13.70 -14.24 31.98
C ASN A 531 -12.35 -14.16 32.69
N SER A 532 -11.25 -13.98 31.94
CA SER A 532 -9.92 -13.74 32.51
C SER A 532 -9.87 -12.45 33.33
N LEU A 533 -10.48 -11.37 32.82
CA LEU A 533 -10.58 -10.09 33.53
C LEU A 533 -11.43 -10.21 34.80
N ILE A 534 -12.64 -10.78 34.71
CA ILE A 534 -13.52 -10.98 35.87
C ILE A 534 -12.84 -11.83 36.95
N THR A 535 -12.17 -12.93 36.56
CA THR A 535 -11.42 -13.79 37.48
C THR A 535 -10.32 -13.00 38.21
N PHE A 536 -9.54 -12.21 37.47
CA PHE A 536 -8.52 -11.35 38.05
C PHE A 536 -9.11 -10.32 39.02
N LEU A 537 -10.19 -9.64 38.64
CA LEU A 537 -10.86 -8.67 39.48
C LEU A 537 -11.36 -9.29 40.79
N LYS A 538 -11.93 -10.49 40.75
CA LYS A 538 -12.33 -11.22 41.96
C LYS A 538 -11.13 -11.52 42.85
N GLU A 539 -10.08 -12.12 42.30
CA GLU A 539 -8.87 -12.47 43.05
C GLU A 539 -8.27 -11.24 43.75
N LYS A 540 -8.24 -10.09 43.08
CA LYS A 540 -7.66 -8.86 43.63
C LYS A 540 -8.61 -8.09 44.55
N THR A 541 -9.91 -8.40 44.62
CA THR A 541 -10.86 -7.62 45.45
C THR A 541 -11.54 -8.40 46.57
N GLU A 542 -11.70 -9.70 46.43
CA GLU A 542 -12.46 -10.50 47.39
C GLU A 542 -11.60 -11.00 48.56
N TYR A 543 -12.25 -11.42 49.63
CA TYR A 543 -11.59 -12.01 50.77
C TYR A 543 -11.17 -13.45 50.45
N ASN A 544 -9.86 -13.73 50.51
CA ASN A 544 -9.34 -15.06 50.33
C ASN A 544 -9.39 -15.83 51.66
N VAL A 545 -10.22 -16.87 51.72
CA VAL A 545 -10.46 -17.66 52.94
C VAL A 545 -9.25 -18.46 53.41
N GLU A 546 -8.36 -18.87 52.50
CA GLU A 546 -7.17 -19.67 52.81
C GLU A 546 -6.09 -18.81 53.47
N THR A 547 -5.81 -17.65 52.86
CA THR A 547 -4.80 -16.70 53.36
C THR A 547 -5.31 -15.79 54.47
N LYS A 548 -6.65 -15.78 54.68
CA LYS A 548 -7.38 -14.90 55.61
C LYS A 548 -7.08 -13.42 55.39
N LYS A 549 -6.91 -13.02 54.13
CA LYS A 549 -6.59 -11.65 53.73
C LYS A 549 -7.59 -11.14 52.70
N MET A 550 -7.90 -9.85 52.80
CA MET A 550 -8.60 -9.13 51.74
C MET A 550 -7.72 -9.05 50.49
N GLY A 551 -8.34 -9.11 49.31
CA GLY A 551 -7.70 -8.83 48.04
C GLY A 551 -7.02 -7.46 48.05
N LEU A 552 -5.89 -7.38 47.35
CA LEU A 552 -5.00 -6.21 47.37
C LEU A 552 -5.70 -4.92 46.94
N LEU A 553 -6.60 -5.00 45.96
CA LEU A 553 -7.33 -3.87 45.39
C LEU A 553 -8.75 -3.71 45.97
N SER A 554 -9.06 -4.38 47.09
CA SER A 554 -10.37 -4.32 47.77
C SER A 554 -10.82 -2.91 48.20
N ARG A 555 -9.89 -1.95 48.28
CA ARG A 555 -10.15 -0.54 48.65
C ARG A 555 -10.23 0.38 47.43
N SER A 556 -10.04 -0.15 46.22
CA SER A 556 -10.12 0.61 44.98
C SER A 556 -11.57 1.01 44.69
N THR A 557 -11.78 2.28 44.35
CA THR A 557 -13.08 2.80 43.89
C THR A 557 -13.32 2.55 42.40
N THR A 558 -12.25 2.28 41.64
CA THR A 558 -12.30 2.06 40.19
C THR A 558 -12.83 0.67 39.83
N ILE A 559 -12.52 -0.34 40.64
CA ILE A 559 -12.93 -1.73 40.34
C ILE A 559 -14.44 -1.96 40.44
N PRO A 560 -15.15 -1.48 41.48
CA PRO A 560 -16.60 -1.63 41.52
C PRO A 560 -17.30 -1.01 40.30
N PHE A 561 -16.83 0.17 39.85
CA PHE A 561 -17.32 0.81 38.62
C PHE A 561 -17.09 -0.08 37.39
N LEU A 562 -15.86 -0.56 37.19
CA LEU A 562 -15.52 -1.47 36.09
C LEU A 562 -16.41 -2.73 36.10
N LYS A 563 -16.61 -3.37 37.26
CA LYS A 563 -17.45 -4.58 37.35
C LYS A 563 -18.91 -4.33 36.97
N THR A 564 -19.48 -3.19 37.34
CA THR A 564 -20.86 -2.85 36.97
C THR A 564 -20.96 -2.61 35.47
N GLN A 565 -20.09 -1.79 34.91
CA GLN A 565 -20.13 -1.40 33.50
C GLN A 565 -19.86 -2.58 32.56
N LEU A 566 -18.97 -3.51 32.93
CA LEU A 566 -18.67 -4.72 32.14
C LEU A 566 -19.90 -5.59 31.84
N ASN A 567 -20.91 -5.60 32.72
CA ASN A 567 -22.10 -6.43 32.53
C ASN A 567 -23.14 -5.75 31.63
N ASP A 568 -23.16 -4.41 31.59
CA ASP A 568 -24.25 -3.63 31.00
C ASP A 568 -24.51 -3.98 29.51
N PRO A 569 -23.49 -4.17 28.64
CA PRO A 569 -23.72 -4.52 27.23
C PRO A 569 -24.43 -5.86 27.01
N PHE A 570 -24.38 -6.77 27.98
CA PHE A 570 -24.94 -8.13 27.87
C PHE A 570 -26.31 -8.26 28.54
N VAL A 571 -26.85 -7.19 29.12
CA VAL A 571 -28.11 -7.20 29.88
C VAL A 571 -29.17 -6.33 29.20
N GLY A 572 -30.28 -6.95 28.83
CA GLY A 572 -31.41 -6.27 28.19
C GLY A 572 -31.21 -6.08 26.69
N THR A 573 -32.04 -5.22 26.10
CA THR A 573 -32.05 -4.91 24.67
C THR A 573 -30.86 -4.05 24.29
N ALA A 574 -30.12 -4.44 23.25
CA ALA A 574 -29.02 -3.67 22.70
C ALA A 574 -29.48 -2.29 22.17
N THR A 575 -28.60 -1.29 22.24
CA THR A 575 -28.95 0.09 21.91
C THR A 575 -29.39 0.23 20.45
N GLY A 576 -30.60 0.76 20.24
CA GLY A 576 -31.17 0.98 18.90
C GLY A 576 -31.90 -0.24 18.31
N PHE A 577 -31.91 -1.38 19.00
CA PHE A 577 -32.66 -2.58 18.61
C PHE A 577 -34.08 -2.57 19.19
N ASN A 578 -35.03 -3.23 18.52
CA ASN A 578 -36.42 -3.38 18.99
C ASN A 578 -37.07 -4.69 18.49
N ASP A 579 -38.36 -4.88 18.77
CA ASP A 579 -39.11 -6.09 18.39
C ASP A 579 -39.20 -6.39 16.88
N ASP A 580 -38.80 -5.46 16.00
CA ASP A 580 -38.71 -5.68 14.55
C ASP A 580 -37.43 -6.43 14.15
N ASP A 581 -36.42 -6.48 15.03
CA ASP A 581 -35.15 -7.18 14.82
C ASP A 581 -35.23 -8.64 15.31
N LEU A 582 -34.58 -9.56 14.58
CA LEU A 582 -34.64 -11.00 14.89
C LEU A 582 -33.99 -11.34 16.23
N TYR A 583 -32.89 -10.66 16.55
CA TYR A 583 -32.18 -10.78 17.82
C TYR A 583 -31.90 -9.38 18.37
N ILE A 584 -32.20 -9.20 19.65
CA ILE A 584 -32.10 -7.93 20.36
C ILE A 584 -31.34 -8.03 21.69
N GLU A 585 -31.13 -9.23 22.23
CA GLU A 585 -30.38 -9.46 23.47
C GLU A 585 -29.30 -10.53 23.27
N ALA A 586 -28.12 -10.36 23.90
CA ALA A 586 -27.01 -11.30 23.81
C ALA A 586 -27.37 -12.74 24.22
N ARG A 587 -28.32 -12.92 25.15
CA ARG A 587 -28.79 -14.25 25.57
C ARG A 587 -29.52 -15.04 24.48
N GLN A 588 -30.12 -14.36 23.49
CA GLN A 588 -30.83 -15.01 22.39
C GLN A 588 -29.87 -15.72 21.44
N ILE A 589 -28.61 -15.28 21.41
CA ILE A 589 -27.52 -15.87 20.62
C ILE A 589 -26.55 -16.70 21.48
N GLY A 590 -26.99 -17.11 22.69
CA GLY A 590 -26.25 -18.04 23.53
C GLY A 590 -25.21 -17.42 24.48
N ILE A 591 -25.15 -16.09 24.64
CA ILE A 591 -24.24 -15.42 25.58
C ILE A 591 -24.99 -15.05 26.86
N THR A 592 -24.65 -15.67 27.99
CA THR A 592 -25.32 -15.45 29.28
C THR A 592 -24.34 -15.12 30.39
N ILE A 593 -24.74 -14.23 31.31
CA ILE A 593 -23.98 -13.95 32.54
C ILE A 593 -24.33 -15.00 33.61
N GLU A 594 -23.30 -15.63 34.18
CA GLU A 594 -23.41 -16.58 35.29
C GLU A 594 -23.49 -15.86 36.65
N GLY A 595 -23.90 -16.58 37.71
CA GLY A 595 -24.06 -15.99 39.05
C GLY A 595 -22.77 -15.41 39.65
N ASP A 596 -21.62 -15.75 39.08
CA ASP A 596 -20.32 -15.23 39.45
C ASP A 596 -19.87 -14.06 38.53
N GLN A 597 -20.73 -13.52 37.67
CA GLN A 597 -20.43 -12.46 36.69
C GLN A 597 -19.52 -12.87 35.53
N THR A 598 -19.18 -14.16 35.38
CA THR A 598 -18.52 -14.63 34.15
C THR A 598 -19.53 -14.80 33.02
N LEU A 599 -19.08 -14.74 31.76
CA LEU A 599 -19.88 -15.08 30.60
C LEU A 599 -19.78 -16.58 30.30
N LYS A 600 -20.92 -17.17 29.98
CA LYS A 600 -21.04 -18.48 29.36
C LYS A 600 -21.50 -18.30 27.91
N LEU A 601 -20.85 -19.00 27.00
CA LEU A 601 -21.24 -19.11 25.59
C LEU A 601 -21.78 -20.52 25.32
N ASP A 602 -23.02 -20.60 24.85
CA ASP A 602 -23.56 -21.79 24.21
C ASP A 602 -23.27 -21.73 22.70
N THR A 603 -22.22 -22.43 22.27
CA THR A 603 -21.77 -22.43 20.88
C THR A 603 -22.81 -23.03 19.94
N THR A 604 -23.63 -23.97 20.42
CA THR A 604 -24.69 -24.58 19.59
C THR A 604 -25.76 -23.55 19.27
N VAL A 605 -26.18 -22.77 20.27
CA VAL A 605 -27.19 -21.70 20.07
C VAL A 605 -26.65 -20.61 19.15
N LEU A 606 -25.38 -20.23 19.30
CA LEU A 606 -24.74 -19.25 18.42
C LEU A 606 -24.65 -19.76 16.98
N GLU A 607 -24.16 -20.98 16.77
CA GLU A 607 -24.04 -21.59 15.44
C GLU A 607 -25.41 -21.76 14.77
N ASP A 608 -26.42 -22.22 15.52
CA ASP A 608 -27.81 -22.33 15.02
C ASP A 608 -28.37 -20.96 14.57
N ALA A 609 -28.06 -19.88 15.31
CA ALA A 609 -28.46 -18.53 14.92
C ALA A 609 -27.71 -18.04 13.65
N LEU A 610 -26.44 -18.39 13.50
CA LEU A 610 -25.60 -18.03 12.35
C LEU A 610 -25.92 -18.83 11.07
N ASN A 611 -26.54 -20.00 11.19
CA ASN A 611 -26.76 -20.93 10.07
C ASN A 611 -27.82 -20.47 9.03
N THR A 612 -28.55 -19.38 9.27
CA THR A 612 -29.53 -18.84 8.32
C THR A 612 -29.10 -17.46 7.82
N ASN A 613 -29.42 -17.09 6.57
CA ASN A 613 -29.02 -15.78 6.02
C ASN A 613 -29.53 -14.58 6.85
N GLN A 614 -30.80 -14.63 7.27
CA GLN A 614 -31.37 -13.60 8.13
C GLN A 614 -30.77 -13.65 9.54
N GLY A 615 -30.56 -14.85 10.08
CA GLY A 615 -29.94 -15.06 11.38
C GLY A 615 -28.51 -14.57 11.45
N PHE A 616 -27.68 -14.87 10.45
CA PHE A 616 -26.30 -14.41 10.38
C PHE A 616 -26.22 -12.89 10.44
N THR A 617 -26.96 -12.20 9.56
CA THR A 617 -27.00 -10.74 9.49
C THR A 617 -27.44 -10.15 10.84
N ALA A 618 -28.52 -10.69 11.43
CA ALA A 618 -29.01 -10.23 12.71
C ALA A 618 -28.02 -10.48 13.87
N VAL A 619 -27.28 -11.59 13.85
CA VAL A 619 -26.24 -11.90 14.85
C VAL A 619 -25.07 -10.92 14.73
N ILE A 620 -24.52 -10.71 13.53
CA ILE A 620 -23.38 -9.79 13.35
C ILE A 620 -23.76 -8.34 13.64
N GLU A 621 -25.00 -7.92 13.36
CA GLU A 621 -25.51 -6.61 13.77
C GLU A 621 -25.60 -6.51 15.30
N LEU A 622 -26.20 -7.50 15.96
CA LEU A 622 -26.32 -7.51 17.42
C LEU A 622 -24.96 -7.47 18.12
N ILE A 623 -23.96 -8.13 17.54
CA ILE A 623 -22.58 -8.12 18.05
C ILE A 623 -21.89 -6.78 17.75
N GLY A 624 -21.85 -6.36 16.48
CA GLY A 624 -20.91 -5.36 15.97
C GLY A 624 -21.53 -4.26 15.11
N ALA A 625 -22.82 -3.94 15.24
CA ALA A 625 -23.36 -2.75 14.59
C ALA A 625 -22.59 -1.49 15.05
N MET A 626 -22.05 -0.72 14.11
CA MET A 626 -21.34 0.54 14.37
C MET A 626 -22.11 1.72 13.81
N ALA A 627 -23.09 2.22 14.56
CA ALA A 627 -23.99 3.28 14.12
C ALA A 627 -24.70 2.96 12.79
N THR A 628 -25.00 1.68 12.54
CA THR A 628 -25.81 1.29 11.39
C THR A 628 -27.25 1.71 11.64
N GLY A 629 -27.99 2.13 10.61
CA GLY A 629 -29.32 2.67 10.83
C GLY A 629 -30.38 2.10 9.92
N SER A 630 -31.62 2.24 10.38
CA SER A 630 -32.82 1.92 9.60
C SER A 630 -33.87 2.99 9.83
N THR A 631 -34.63 3.31 8.79
CA THR A 631 -35.76 4.23 8.90
C THR A 631 -37.06 3.44 8.86
N SER A 632 -37.99 3.80 9.75
CA SER A 632 -39.34 3.26 9.79
C SER A 632 -40.36 4.40 9.77
N GLY A 633 -41.48 4.18 9.08
CA GLY A 633 -42.48 5.22 8.79
C GLY A 633 -42.33 5.80 7.38
N GLY A 634 -43.45 6.30 6.82
CA GLY A 634 -43.59 7.29 5.72
C GLY A 634 -42.96 7.03 4.35
N GLY A 635 -41.78 6.40 4.28
CA GLY A 635 -40.99 6.19 3.06
C GLY A 635 -40.34 7.46 2.50
N THR A 636 -40.52 8.61 3.16
CA THR A 636 -40.02 9.91 2.68
C THR A 636 -38.57 10.13 3.08
N MET A 637 -38.15 9.61 4.24
CA MET A 637 -36.77 9.69 4.71
C MET A 637 -36.13 8.31 4.73
N SER A 638 -34.84 8.23 4.42
CA SER A 638 -34.06 7.00 4.45
C SER A 638 -32.72 7.24 5.12
N PHE A 639 -32.30 6.32 5.99
CA PHE A 639 -31.00 6.34 6.61
C PHE A 639 -29.91 6.42 5.53
N TYR A 640 -29.01 7.39 5.66
CA TYR A 640 -27.90 7.58 4.73
C TYR A 640 -26.59 7.17 5.38
N SER A 641 -26.25 7.78 6.52
CA SER A 641 -25.07 7.42 7.30
C SER A 641 -25.18 7.94 8.73
N ALA A 642 -24.33 7.44 9.63
CA ALA A 642 -24.11 8.03 10.93
C ALA A 642 -22.62 7.98 11.27
N SER A 643 -22.17 8.90 12.11
CA SER A 643 -20.80 8.85 12.62
C SER A 643 -20.70 7.78 13.69
N SER A 644 -19.87 6.75 13.47
CA SER A 644 -19.57 5.74 14.49
C SER A 644 -18.94 6.32 15.76
N LYS A 645 -18.35 7.51 15.66
CA LYS A 645 -17.70 8.22 16.76
C LYS A 645 -18.60 9.25 17.46
N TYR A 646 -19.41 9.98 16.71
CA TYR A 646 -20.15 11.13 17.23
C TYR A 646 -21.65 10.91 17.35
N THR A 647 -22.24 10.03 16.52
CA THR A 647 -23.67 9.77 16.61
C THR A 647 -23.93 8.82 17.77
N THR A 648 -24.79 9.25 18.69
CA THR A 648 -25.23 8.39 19.79
C THR A 648 -26.25 7.39 19.26
N ALA A 649 -26.05 6.10 19.52
CA ALA A 649 -27.02 5.09 19.13
C ALA A 649 -28.35 5.25 19.89
N GLY A 650 -29.46 4.91 19.24
CA GLY A 650 -30.80 5.09 19.79
C GLY A 650 -31.86 5.30 18.71
N THR A 651 -33.03 5.74 19.15
CA THR A 651 -34.16 6.08 18.26
C THR A 651 -34.29 7.59 18.15
N PHE A 652 -34.51 8.07 16.93
CA PHE A 652 -34.63 9.47 16.57
C PHE A 652 -35.95 9.73 15.87
N ASP A 653 -36.64 10.79 16.25
CA ASP A 653 -37.77 11.32 15.51
C ASP A 653 -37.26 12.39 14.54
N VAL A 654 -37.75 12.36 13.31
CA VAL A 654 -37.34 13.28 12.25
C VAL A 654 -38.58 13.92 11.66
N GLU A 655 -38.52 15.22 11.40
CA GLU A 655 -39.56 15.95 10.68
C GLU A 655 -38.93 16.78 9.57
N VAL A 656 -39.49 16.65 8.36
CA VAL A 656 -39.06 17.39 7.18
C VAL A 656 -40.27 18.04 6.53
N THR A 657 -40.14 19.31 6.16
CA THR A 657 -41.13 20.02 5.33
C THR A 657 -40.53 20.29 3.97
N ILE A 658 -41.22 19.81 2.93
CA ILE A 658 -40.87 19.95 1.52
C ILE A 658 -41.84 20.95 0.90
N SER A 659 -41.32 21.94 0.17
CA SER A 659 -42.11 22.96 -0.55
C SER A 659 -41.70 23.03 -2.03
N ASP A 660 -42.58 23.56 -2.87
CA ASP A 660 -42.27 23.88 -4.28
C ASP A 660 -42.27 25.42 -4.47
N PRO A 661 -41.09 26.07 -4.47
CA PRO A 661 -40.95 27.49 -4.74
C PRO A 661 -41.14 27.87 -6.23
N GLY A 662 -41.49 26.91 -7.10
CA GLY A 662 -41.69 27.12 -8.54
C GLY A 662 -40.48 26.77 -9.40
N SER A 663 -39.43 26.19 -8.80
CA SER A 663 -38.20 25.72 -9.46
C SER A 663 -37.89 24.24 -9.16
N GLY A 664 -38.88 23.49 -8.66
CA GLY A 664 -38.74 22.12 -8.20
C GLY A 664 -38.82 22.01 -6.68
N ASN A 665 -39.16 20.81 -6.19
CA ASN A 665 -39.35 20.55 -4.77
C ASN A 665 -38.02 20.68 -4.00
N VAL A 666 -38.04 21.37 -2.87
CA VAL A 666 -36.89 21.57 -1.98
C VAL A 666 -37.27 21.36 -0.53
N ILE A 667 -36.29 21.02 0.30
CA ILE A 667 -36.44 20.95 1.75
C ILE A 667 -36.50 22.38 2.29
N GLU A 668 -37.65 22.78 2.84
CA GLU A 668 -37.84 24.09 3.47
C GLU A 668 -37.30 24.12 4.90
N SER A 669 -37.52 23.05 5.64
CA SER A 669 -37.03 22.88 7.00
C SER A 669 -36.88 21.40 7.33
N ALA A 670 -35.87 21.07 8.12
CA ALA A 670 -35.67 19.74 8.67
C ALA A 670 -35.24 19.86 10.13
N ARG A 671 -35.71 18.94 10.96
CA ARG A 671 -35.33 18.87 12.38
C ARG A 671 -35.25 17.43 12.84
N ILE A 672 -34.34 17.16 13.75
CA ILE A 672 -34.07 15.83 14.31
C ILE A 672 -34.08 15.96 15.83
N ARG A 673 -34.50 14.88 16.51
CA ARG A 673 -34.31 14.71 17.95
C ARG A 673 -34.14 13.26 18.29
N GLN A 674 -33.44 12.95 19.37
CA GLN A 674 -33.62 11.66 20.04
C GLN A 674 -35.08 11.54 20.51
N THR A 675 -35.71 10.38 20.34
CA THR A 675 -37.13 10.17 20.70
C THR A 675 -37.35 10.51 22.18
N GLY A 676 -38.31 11.42 22.43
CA GLY A 676 -38.58 11.96 23.78
C GLY A 676 -37.73 13.16 24.19
N GLY A 677 -36.77 13.58 23.36
CA GLY A 677 -35.91 14.75 23.55
C GLY A 677 -36.45 16.06 22.95
N THR A 678 -35.58 17.05 22.86
CA THR A 678 -35.83 18.36 22.24
C THR A 678 -35.49 18.34 20.75
N TRP A 679 -36.27 19.07 19.95
CA TRP A 679 -36.00 19.26 18.52
C TRP A 679 -34.84 20.21 18.30
N HIS A 680 -33.92 19.83 17.42
CA HIS A 680 -32.87 20.69 16.90
C HIS A 680 -32.97 20.75 15.37
N ASP A 681 -32.66 21.92 14.81
CA ASP A 681 -32.69 22.11 13.37
C ASP A 681 -31.58 21.30 12.71
N ALA A 682 -31.91 20.60 11.63
CA ALA A 682 -30.95 19.83 10.85
C ALA A 682 -30.34 20.71 9.75
N GLU A 683 -29.06 20.50 9.46
CA GLU A 683 -28.39 21.11 8.31
C GLU A 683 -28.91 20.45 7.02
N ILE A 684 -29.19 21.27 6.00
CA ILE A 684 -29.76 20.82 4.72
C ILE A 684 -28.72 21.01 3.62
N ASN A 685 -28.37 19.94 2.91
CA ASN A 685 -27.51 19.97 1.72
C ASN A 685 -28.13 19.14 0.60
N GLY A 686 -28.78 19.80 -0.35
CA GLY A 686 -29.53 19.14 -1.41
C GLY A 686 -30.71 18.34 -0.84
N ASN A 687 -30.71 17.02 -1.08
CA ASN A 687 -31.69 16.09 -0.52
C ASN A 687 -31.20 15.37 0.75
N ILE A 688 -30.01 15.72 1.26
CA ILE A 688 -29.46 15.16 2.50
C ILE A 688 -29.70 16.14 3.64
N ILE A 689 -30.19 15.63 4.76
CA ILE A 689 -30.26 16.36 6.03
C ILE A 689 -29.26 15.75 7.02
N THR A 690 -28.58 16.61 7.79
CA THR A 690 -27.59 16.20 8.79
C THR A 690 -28.00 16.74 10.17
N GLY A 691 -27.97 15.91 11.19
CA GLY A 691 -28.25 16.31 12.57
C GLY A 691 -27.28 17.38 13.07
N ASP A 692 -27.70 18.09 14.12
CA ASP A 692 -26.95 19.23 14.65
C ASP A 692 -25.52 18.82 15.02
N SER A 693 -24.55 19.44 14.33
CA SER A 693 -23.13 19.11 14.40
C SER A 693 -22.37 19.91 15.46
N THR A 694 -23.08 20.61 16.36
CA THR A 694 -22.44 21.38 17.43
C THR A 694 -21.70 20.49 18.43
N PHE A 695 -20.56 21.01 18.89
CA PHE A 695 -19.74 20.41 19.93
C PHE A 695 -19.80 21.27 21.18
N GLU A 696 -19.55 20.65 22.34
CA GLU A 696 -19.36 21.40 23.57
C GLU A 696 -18.20 22.41 23.44
N ASP A 697 -18.24 23.50 24.21
CA ASP A 697 -17.14 24.49 24.28
C ASP A 697 -15.78 23.86 24.64
N SER A 698 -15.82 22.70 25.29
CA SER A 698 -14.67 21.89 25.66
C SER A 698 -14.02 21.20 24.44
N GLY A 699 -14.74 21.05 23.33
CA GLY A 699 -14.33 20.36 22.11
C GLY A 699 -14.23 18.83 22.24
N PHE A 700 -14.55 18.26 23.40
CA PHE A 700 -14.33 16.84 23.68
C PHE A 700 -15.49 15.92 23.27
N GLY A 701 -16.70 16.46 23.03
CA GLY A 701 -17.85 15.66 22.64
C GLY A 701 -18.93 16.44 21.88
N PRO A 702 -19.78 15.74 21.12
CA PRO A 702 -20.93 16.33 20.47
C PRO A 702 -21.92 16.83 21.53
N LEU A 703 -22.56 17.97 21.28
CA LEU A 703 -23.54 18.53 22.20
C LEU A 703 -24.87 17.75 22.13
N TYR A 704 -25.19 17.18 20.96
CA TYR A 704 -26.46 16.51 20.70
C TYR A 704 -26.29 15.07 20.18
N PRO A 705 -27.21 14.15 20.55
CA PRO A 705 -27.14 12.73 20.15
C PRO A 705 -27.11 12.48 18.63
N GLU A 706 -27.76 13.34 17.85
CA GLU A 706 -27.89 13.24 16.39
C GLU A 706 -26.68 13.77 15.61
N ASN A 707 -25.62 14.20 16.29
CA ASN A 707 -24.43 14.74 15.62
C ASN A 707 -23.86 13.72 14.61
N GLY A 708 -23.75 14.13 13.36
CA GLY A 708 -23.26 13.27 12.27
C GLY A 708 -24.27 12.25 11.74
N LEU A 709 -25.52 12.23 12.22
CA LEU A 709 -26.60 11.43 11.64
C LEU A 709 -27.08 12.10 10.34
N GLN A 710 -27.05 11.37 9.23
CA GLN A 710 -27.47 11.83 7.92
C GLN A 710 -28.60 10.99 7.36
N LEU A 711 -29.56 11.66 6.71
CA LEU A 711 -30.72 11.03 6.09
C LEU A 711 -30.93 11.61 4.69
N SER A 712 -31.26 10.74 3.75
CA SER A 712 -31.72 11.13 2.42
C SER A 712 -33.23 11.34 2.45
N VAL A 713 -33.70 12.40 1.78
CA VAL A 713 -35.11 12.75 1.68
C VAL A 713 -35.58 12.57 0.23
N ASP A 714 -36.67 11.83 0.05
CA ASP A 714 -37.39 11.76 -1.22
C ASP A 714 -38.20 13.06 -1.42
N LEU A 715 -37.84 13.82 -2.46
CA LEU A 715 -38.46 15.09 -2.79
C LEU A 715 -39.67 14.96 -3.72
N THR A 716 -40.21 13.76 -3.95
CA THR A 716 -41.35 13.55 -4.89
C THR A 716 -42.66 14.20 -4.44
N ALA A 717 -42.88 14.40 -3.14
CA ALA A 717 -44.11 14.96 -2.59
C ALA A 717 -43.86 16.22 -1.75
N VAL A 718 -44.77 17.19 -1.88
CA VAL A 718 -44.78 18.42 -1.09
C VAL A 718 -45.63 18.21 0.17
N GLY A 719 -45.14 18.69 1.31
CA GLY A 719 -45.82 18.55 2.60
C GLY A 719 -44.84 18.40 3.78
N THR A 720 -45.40 18.22 4.97
CA THR A 720 -44.62 17.89 6.17
C THR A 720 -44.72 16.39 6.43
N PHE A 721 -43.58 15.75 6.58
CA PHE A 721 -43.42 14.32 6.78
C PHE A 721 -42.65 14.06 8.07
N THR A 722 -43.01 12.98 8.75
CA THR A 722 -42.35 12.55 9.99
C THR A 722 -42.01 11.07 9.88
N ASP A 723 -40.76 10.72 10.16
CA ASP A 723 -40.28 9.33 10.21
C ASP A 723 -39.48 9.10 11.49
N THR A 724 -39.29 7.82 11.82
CA THR A 724 -38.46 7.39 12.93
C THR A 724 -37.22 6.71 12.39
N VAL A 725 -36.05 7.09 12.90
CA VAL A 725 -34.77 6.49 12.54
C VAL A 725 -34.19 5.78 13.74
N ARG A 726 -33.76 4.54 13.56
CA ARG A 726 -33.02 3.78 14.57
C ARG A 726 -31.56 3.77 14.17
N VAL A 727 -30.67 4.14 15.08
CA VAL A 727 -29.22 3.98 14.97
C VAL A 727 -28.81 2.90 15.96
N LYS A 728 -28.33 1.77 15.45
CA LYS A 728 -27.98 0.57 16.20
C LYS A 728 -26.51 0.61 16.62
N LYS A 729 -26.24 0.15 17.84
CA LYS A 729 -24.89 -0.20 18.29
C LYS A 729 -24.92 -1.60 18.91
N GLY A 730 -24.03 -2.46 18.41
CA GLY A 730 -23.88 -3.82 18.92
C GLY A 730 -23.23 -3.83 20.31
N PHE A 731 -23.45 -4.91 21.07
CA PHE A 731 -22.92 -4.98 22.44
C PHE A 731 -21.38 -4.95 22.50
N ALA A 732 -20.68 -5.38 21.43
CA ALA A 732 -19.23 -5.28 21.39
C ALA A 732 -18.78 -3.83 21.23
N GLY A 733 -19.46 -3.02 20.42
CA GLY A 733 -19.16 -1.59 20.30
C GLY A 733 -19.40 -0.83 21.61
N GLU A 734 -20.48 -1.14 22.34
CA GLU A 734 -20.73 -0.57 23.68
C GLU A 734 -19.65 -0.97 24.69
N LEU A 735 -19.17 -2.21 24.61
CA LEU A 735 -18.08 -2.69 25.46
C LEU A 735 -16.74 -2.04 25.09
N GLU A 736 -16.46 -1.85 23.81
CA GLU A 736 -15.26 -1.17 23.31
C GLU A 736 -15.19 0.29 23.81
N ASP A 737 -16.25 1.08 23.62
CA ASP A 737 -16.29 2.49 24.05
C ASP A 737 -15.98 2.64 25.55
N MET A 738 -16.52 1.74 26.37
CA MET A 738 -16.28 1.70 27.81
C MET A 738 -14.82 1.35 28.13
N LEU A 739 -14.26 0.34 27.48
CA LEU A 739 -12.88 -0.10 27.70
C LEU A 739 -11.89 0.97 27.23
N ASP A 740 -12.19 1.65 26.13
CA ASP A 740 -11.43 2.78 25.62
C ASP A 740 -11.43 3.96 26.62
N ASP A 741 -12.57 4.33 27.21
CA ASP A 741 -12.59 5.38 28.26
C ASP A 741 -11.74 4.99 29.48
N MET A 742 -11.70 3.71 29.83
CA MET A 742 -10.89 3.21 30.93
C MET A 742 -9.39 3.20 30.63
N LEU A 743 -9.00 2.93 29.39
CA LEU A 743 -7.62 2.79 28.92
C LEU A 743 -7.02 4.10 28.40
N ARG A 744 -7.85 5.09 28.06
CA ARG A 744 -7.42 6.41 27.58
C ARG A 744 -6.38 7.02 28.52
N THR A 745 -5.48 7.85 27.97
CA THR A 745 -4.55 8.65 28.76
C THR A 745 -5.30 9.51 29.76
N ASP A 746 -4.85 9.51 31.01
CA ASP A 746 -5.53 10.13 32.16
C ASP A 746 -6.93 9.53 32.44
N GLY A 747 -7.19 8.35 31.90
CA GLY A 747 -8.37 7.54 32.17
C GLY A 747 -8.37 7.00 33.60
N ARG A 748 -9.45 6.32 33.98
CA ARG A 748 -9.67 5.89 35.38
C ARG A 748 -8.56 4.99 35.93
N LEU A 749 -7.98 4.13 35.09
CA LEU A 749 -6.87 3.25 35.49
C LEU A 749 -5.58 4.05 35.70
N ASP A 750 -5.26 4.96 34.80
CA ASP A 750 -4.06 5.82 34.89
C ASP A 750 -4.14 6.70 36.13
N VAL A 751 -5.29 7.36 36.37
CA VAL A 751 -5.53 8.14 37.60
C VAL A 751 -5.33 7.28 38.86
N SER A 752 -5.74 6.02 38.84
CA SER A 752 -5.56 5.11 39.98
C SER A 752 -4.08 4.77 40.21
N GLN A 753 -3.31 4.57 39.14
CA GLN A 753 -1.86 4.36 39.22
C GLN A 753 -1.14 5.61 39.71
N ASP A 754 -1.48 6.79 39.18
CA ASP A 754 -0.88 8.06 39.56
C ASP A 754 -1.08 8.38 41.03
N ILE A 755 -2.26 8.10 41.58
CA ILE A 755 -2.51 8.26 43.03
C ILE A 755 -1.52 7.42 43.84
N ASN A 756 -1.26 6.18 43.43
CA ASN A 756 -0.34 5.28 44.12
C ASN A 756 1.13 5.70 43.92
N THR A 757 1.52 6.11 42.72
CA THR A 757 2.85 6.68 42.45
C THR A 757 3.12 7.91 43.33
N ASN A 758 2.18 8.84 43.40
CA ASN A 758 2.27 10.03 44.26
C ASN A 758 2.37 9.65 45.76
N ASN A 759 1.67 8.61 46.20
CA ASN A 759 1.77 8.11 47.58
C ASN A 759 3.13 7.47 47.87
N ILE A 760 3.71 6.74 46.90
CA ILE A 760 5.05 6.15 47.00
C ILE A 760 6.09 7.26 47.17
N GLU A 761 6.08 8.27 46.30
CA GLU A 761 7.03 9.40 46.36
C GLU A 761 6.98 10.13 47.71
N ARG A 762 5.77 10.40 48.23
CA ARG A 762 5.59 11.02 49.56
C ARG A 762 6.15 10.16 50.69
N ILE A 763 5.98 8.83 50.60
CA ILE A 763 6.52 7.89 51.59
C ILE A 763 8.03 7.78 51.48
N GLU A 764 8.61 7.82 50.28
CA GLU A 764 10.07 7.80 50.08
C GLU A 764 10.74 9.00 50.73
N VAL A 765 10.19 10.20 50.55
CA VAL A 765 10.66 11.41 51.25
C VAL A 765 10.57 11.22 52.78
N THR A 766 9.51 10.58 53.27
CA THR A 766 9.34 10.31 54.70
C THR A 766 10.36 9.28 55.21
N ILE A 767 10.66 8.25 54.44
CA ILE A 767 11.67 7.23 54.71
C ILE A 767 13.05 7.87 54.81
N ALA A 768 13.45 8.67 53.82
CA ALA A 768 14.76 9.35 53.81
C ALA A 768 14.95 10.26 55.03
N ASN A 769 13.91 11.00 55.41
CA ASN A 769 13.94 11.83 56.62
C ASN A 769 14.08 11.01 57.90
N GLU A 770 13.43 9.85 57.97
CA GLU A 770 13.49 8.95 59.13
C GLU A 770 14.85 8.25 59.23
N GLU A 771 15.48 7.89 58.10
CA GLU A 771 16.84 7.36 58.04
C GLU A 771 17.88 8.38 58.57
N ILE A 772 17.80 9.63 58.11
CA ILE A 772 18.63 10.73 58.63
C ILE A 772 18.41 10.94 60.14
N ARG A 773 17.14 10.84 60.61
CA ARG A 773 16.82 10.95 62.04
C ARG A 773 17.48 9.83 62.85
N LEU A 774 17.46 8.60 62.33
CA LEU A 774 18.04 7.42 62.97
C LEU A 774 19.57 7.52 63.03
N GLU A 775 20.22 7.94 61.95
CA GLU A 775 21.68 8.16 61.93
C GLU A 775 22.11 9.18 63.00
N ARG A 776 21.45 10.34 63.05
CA ARG A 776 21.72 11.36 64.09
C ARG A 776 21.46 10.87 65.51
N MET A 777 20.48 9.98 65.69
CA MET A 777 20.19 9.36 66.98
C MET A 777 21.31 8.40 67.38
N GLN A 778 21.78 7.57 66.45
CA GLN A 778 22.88 6.65 66.68
C GLN A 778 24.15 7.40 67.09
N ASP A 779 24.53 8.46 66.36
CA ASP A 779 25.67 9.31 66.71
C ASP A 779 25.54 9.92 68.10
N ARG A 780 24.33 10.40 68.44
CA ARG A 780 24.05 10.97 69.76
C ARG A 780 24.19 9.93 70.86
N LEU A 781 23.64 8.72 70.67
CA LEU A 781 23.76 7.62 71.62
C LEU A 781 25.23 7.22 71.79
N ILE A 782 25.97 7.05 70.69
CA ILE A 782 27.42 6.78 70.70
C ILE A 782 28.17 7.84 71.51
N ALA A 783 27.88 9.14 71.29
CA ALA A 783 28.52 10.23 72.02
C ALA A 783 28.11 10.32 73.50
N GLN A 784 26.87 9.93 73.85
CA GLN A 784 26.40 9.87 75.23
C GLN A 784 27.07 8.72 75.99
N PHE A 785 27.12 7.52 75.41
CA PHE A 785 27.77 6.36 76.04
C PHE A 785 29.28 6.55 76.16
N ALA A 786 29.95 7.15 75.16
CA ALA A 786 31.37 7.49 75.27
C ALA A 786 31.66 8.49 76.40
N ARG A 787 30.79 9.50 76.59
CA ARG A 787 30.92 10.46 77.71
C ARG A 787 30.67 9.81 79.07
N LEU A 788 29.69 8.90 79.15
CA LEU A 788 29.41 8.12 80.36
C LEU A 788 30.61 7.25 80.73
N GLU A 789 31.19 6.53 79.77
CA GLU A 789 32.36 5.68 79.98
C GLU A 789 33.57 6.50 80.47
N LYS A 790 33.82 7.67 79.89
CA LYS A 790 34.86 8.60 80.37
C LYS A 790 34.63 9.03 81.82
N THR A 791 33.39 9.34 82.17
CA THR A 791 33.01 9.77 83.53
C THR A 791 33.15 8.64 84.54
N LEU A 792 32.71 7.42 84.19
CA LEU A 792 32.84 6.23 85.03
C LEU A 792 34.30 5.80 85.20
N THR A 793 35.11 5.91 84.15
CA THR A 793 36.56 5.68 84.23
C THR A 793 37.21 6.65 85.22
N LEU A 794 36.86 7.94 85.15
CA LEU A 794 37.37 8.95 86.08
C LEU A 794 36.92 8.68 87.53
N LEU A 795 35.66 8.29 87.73
CA LEU A 795 35.15 7.91 89.06
C LEU A 795 35.85 6.66 89.59
N ASN A 796 36.09 5.64 88.77
CA ASN A 796 36.83 4.44 89.17
C ASN A 796 38.28 4.78 89.54
N GLN A 797 38.94 5.68 88.80
CA GLN A 797 40.26 6.19 89.16
C GLN A 797 40.24 6.98 90.49
N GLN A 798 39.23 7.83 90.69
CA GLN A 798 39.05 8.56 91.95
C GLN A 798 38.78 7.63 93.13
N MET A 799 37.94 6.59 92.96
CA MET A 799 37.70 5.59 94.00
C MET A 799 38.96 4.75 94.29
N ALA A 800 39.75 4.39 93.29
CA ALA A 800 41.05 3.73 93.49
C ALA A 800 42.03 4.65 94.24
N ALA A 801 42.06 5.94 93.92
CA ALA A 801 42.84 6.95 94.63
C ALA A 801 42.36 7.15 96.09
N VAL A 802 41.05 7.16 96.33
CA VAL A 802 40.47 7.25 97.68
C VAL A 802 40.75 5.98 98.48
N ASN A 803 40.67 4.80 97.88
CA ASN A 803 41.00 3.53 98.54
C ASN A 803 42.48 3.44 98.90
N THR A 804 43.38 3.91 98.04
CA THR A 804 44.82 3.98 98.35
C THR A 804 45.12 5.01 99.45
N ILE A 805 44.44 6.16 99.47
CA ILE A 805 44.51 7.13 100.59
C ILE A 805 43.96 6.51 101.88
N SER A 806 42.82 5.82 101.83
CA SER A 806 42.23 5.17 103.01
C SER A 806 43.11 4.04 103.57
N GLN A 807 43.82 3.29 102.72
CA GLN A 807 44.80 2.29 103.14
C GLN A 807 46.07 2.92 103.76
N MET A 808 46.43 4.14 103.35
CA MET A 808 47.52 4.90 103.98
C MET A 808 47.11 5.61 105.29
N THR A 809 45.82 5.79 105.56
CA THR A 809 45.32 6.50 106.76
C THR A 809 44.92 5.57 107.91
N PHE A 810 44.85 4.25 107.69
CA PHE A 810 44.53 3.22 108.70
C PHE A 810 45.50 2.02 108.71
N GLY A 811 46.74 2.21 108.25
CA GLY A 811 47.83 1.24 108.38
C GLY A 811 48.71 1.55 109.59
#